data_AF-A0A1G0Y431-F1
#
_entry.id   AF-A0A1G0Y431-F1
#
_cell.length_a   1.000
_cell.length_b   1.000
_cell.length_c   1.000
_cell.angle_alpha   90.00
_cell.angle_beta   90.00
_cell.angle_gamma   90.00
#
_symmetry.space_group_name_H-M   'P 1'
#
loop_
_entity.id
_entity.type
_entity.pdbx_description
1 polymer ?
#
loop_
_entity_poly.entity_id
_entity_poly.type
_entity_poly.pdbx_seq_one_letter_code
_entity_poly.pdbx_strand_id
1 'polypeptide(L)'
;MVRVRILLSVLFSIYPFAGLALGADPLFEVPRLDGIRIDGQTKDWGDRGFRVEMMKDENGRYLPVSDFDAGFRLGWNTQGLLVLIRAQDDVFAESPSEAELWSLDGVEMYMATRKGGSDMVQPCITPGMDPLHPTLRWHIHDYRQSPALAQVTATVDAASARMDAGYVIEACIPWSNLGLDPSVGDEIAFQIYVNDADGPEKKLSAKWFPRGETHADTKNMHRVILSTNTSAPSLASAEGSYENMQSVKISVFGTAELAGKSIAVEAAGRTLATGAFKSVEGRATALLNVPMPPRGERYPLLDVMSGGQVIATASLPSPEEIASKELIWSEFKLVPFSFVGERLPAADFANRGDAEKLIGAYANTVQYYDAEGHAVVSAVKTGRYRAILQIQPEQGRPFRRFLTAYRHPDEVRNFRPWKYDPHARLDFPQEFGLEAGVLKNHTNDVNRLIAELLMEATQNDQRGALLLAGLHDAQSEPDSELSQEPTDHIERQGWVAFKREYYGMAKRFPKPFVAPQPVDGLPAPELREGSCAEAGVAANAVEKIDALLENWAVDADEAFAVCLARHGVVFFHKAYGLRDGAPMTVDTPSWMASITKLMSGTLMMMLVDQNLVRLDDRIEDYLPPFRGMDMKTPLTVRHLYTHTSGLWDHWGDHMNDLEERVAYHAPYLAVGERFQYNGVGFALGGKIIELVSGEAVPLFYKHHLLGPLGMTHTRVGGTSGDAASTPLDMARLGQMLLNGGAYGPMRYLSEETFRQMLPQTLTKTLGPTATKQYGIGTDTMGCDTLGEGTFGHGAASAATFLISPSNDLVIVMCRNSAGRNFDKYHPEFLRTVAEVMNK
;
A
#
# COMPACT_ATOMS: atom_id res chain seq x y z
N MET A 1 7.17 -2.70 22.69
CA MET A 1 6.90 -1.69 21.63
C MET A 1 8.09 -1.34 20.72
N VAL A 2 9.32 -1.86 20.95
CA VAL A 2 10.49 -1.59 20.07
C VAL A 2 10.71 -2.70 19.00
N ARG A 3 9.92 -3.78 19.00
CA ARG A 3 10.14 -4.98 18.15
C ARG A 3 9.33 -5.05 16.85
N VAL A 4 8.49 -4.07 16.54
CA VAL A 4 7.65 -4.12 15.31
C VAL A 4 8.34 -3.50 14.09
N ARG A 5 9.46 -2.76 14.26
CA ARG A 5 10.15 -2.07 13.16
C ARG A 5 11.07 -2.93 12.29
N ILE A 6 11.38 -4.17 12.68
CA ILE A 6 12.36 -5.03 11.96
C ILE A 6 11.70 -6.22 11.24
N LEU A 7 10.49 -6.65 11.64
CA LEU A 7 9.86 -7.81 10.98
C LEU A 7 9.07 -7.44 9.71
N LEU A 8 8.56 -6.21 9.61
CA LEU A 8 7.80 -5.75 8.43
C LEU A 8 8.71 -5.28 7.27
N SER A 9 9.93 -4.85 7.56
CA SER A 9 10.91 -4.36 6.57
C SER A 9 11.76 -5.47 5.94
N VAL A 10 11.75 -6.70 6.46
CA VAL A 10 12.57 -7.81 5.93
C VAL A 10 11.78 -8.79 5.07
N LEU A 11 10.44 -8.79 5.10
CA LEU A 11 9.61 -9.68 4.28
C LEU A 11 9.19 -9.10 2.90
N PHE A 12 9.47 -7.82 2.61
CA PHE A 12 9.13 -7.20 1.31
C PHE A 12 10.30 -6.50 0.59
N SER A 13 11.53 -6.60 1.09
CA SER A 13 12.70 -5.86 0.56
C SER A 13 13.49 -6.57 -0.55
N ILE A 14 12.92 -7.57 -1.23
CA ILE A 14 13.56 -8.22 -2.38
C ILE A 14 12.56 -8.36 -3.54
N TYR A 15 11.95 -7.26 -3.97
CA TYR A 15 11.31 -7.21 -5.29
C TYR A 15 11.52 -5.82 -5.91
N PRO A 16 12.21 -5.71 -7.05
CA PRO A 16 12.20 -4.46 -7.80
C PRO A 16 10.74 -4.17 -8.21
N PHE A 17 10.25 -3.00 -7.82
CA PHE A 17 8.99 -2.46 -8.28
C PHE A 17 9.16 -2.05 -9.75
N ALA A 18 8.56 -2.83 -10.66
CA ALA A 18 8.38 -2.45 -12.05
C ALA A 18 7.31 -1.35 -12.16
N GLY A 19 7.69 -0.11 -11.84
CA GLY A 19 6.95 1.07 -12.28
C GLY A 19 7.25 1.29 -13.76
N LEU A 20 6.49 0.64 -14.64
CA LEU A 20 6.64 0.86 -16.08
C LEU A 20 6.12 2.25 -16.44
N ALA A 21 7.04 3.09 -16.90
CA ALA A 21 6.71 4.32 -17.62
C ALA A 21 5.83 3.96 -18.83
N LEU A 22 4.58 4.43 -18.84
CA LEU A 22 3.67 4.41 -19.99
C LEU A 22 4.22 5.36 -21.08
N GLY A 23 5.26 4.93 -21.79
CA GLY A 23 5.99 5.76 -22.77
C GLY A 23 5.62 5.51 -24.23
N ALA A 24 5.03 4.37 -24.59
CA ALA A 24 4.57 4.12 -25.95
C ALA A 24 3.38 3.15 -25.94
N ASP A 25 2.39 3.42 -26.78
CA ASP A 25 1.28 2.51 -27.08
C ASP A 25 1.58 1.80 -28.40
N PRO A 26 2.32 0.67 -28.39
CA PRO A 26 2.81 0.02 -29.60
C PRO A 26 1.64 -0.42 -30.50
N LEU A 27 1.87 -0.31 -31.81
CA LEU A 27 0.97 -0.81 -32.85
C LEU A 27 1.59 -2.07 -33.46
N PHE A 28 0.87 -3.19 -33.41
CA PHE A 28 1.37 -4.49 -33.89
C PHE A 28 0.77 -4.84 -35.25
N GLU A 29 1.62 -5.12 -36.25
CA GLU A 29 1.21 -5.59 -37.57
C GLU A 29 0.90 -7.08 -37.54
N VAL A 30 -0.37 -7.42 -37.80
CA VAL A 30 -0.85 -8.81 -37.85
C VAL A 30 -1.05 -9.22 -39.30
N PRO A 31 -0.43 -10.33 -39.77
CA PRO A 31 -0.44 -10.71 -41.16
C PRO A 31 -1.75 -11.36 -41.61
N ARG A 32 -2.07 -11.19 -42.88
CA ARG A 32 -3.13 -11.94 -43.54
C ARG A 32 -2.72 -13.41 -43.71
N LEU A 33 -3.51 -14.35 -43.18
CA LEU A 33 -3.32 -15.78 -43.24
C LEU A 33 -4.52 -16.48 -43.87
N ASP A 34 -4.49 -16.66 -45.19
CA ASP A 34 -5.48 -17.49 -45.88
C ASP A 34 -5.13 -18.99 -45.74
N GLY A 35 -6.16 -19.83 -45.73
CA GLY A 35 -6.03 -21.29 -45.69
C GLY A 35 -5.83 -21.93 -44.31
N ILE A 36 -5.98 -21.16 -43.23
CA ILE A 36 -6.04 -21.69 -41.86
C ILE A 36 -7.40 -22.36 -41.62
N ARG A 37 -7.39 -23.57 -41.07
CA ARG A 37 -8.57 -24.32 -40.62
C ARG A 37 -8.59 -24.33 -39.11
N ILE A 38 -9.75 -24.08 -38.52
CA ILE A 38 -9.93 -24.17 -37.06
C ILE A 38 -10.24 -25.63 -36.72
N ASP A 39 -9.18 -26.44 -36.58
CA ASP A 39 -9.31 -27.89 -36.33
C ASP A 39 -8.44 -28.41 -35.17
N GLY A 40 -7.78 -27.49 -34.45
CA GLY A 40 -6.90 -27.77 -33.32
C GLY A 40 -5.50 -28.17 -33.75
N GLN A 41 -5.16 -28.15 -35.05
CA GLN A 41 -3.87 -28.59 -35.57
C GLN A 41 -3.03 -27.41 -36.06
N THR A 42 -1.92 -27.16 -35.38
CA THR A 42 -1.02 -26.02 -35.68
C THR A 42 -0.22 -26.13 -36.99
N LYS A 43 -0.39 -27.21 -37.76
CA LYS A 43 0.46 -27.52 -38.92
C LYS A 43 0.27 -26.54 -40.07
N ASP A 44 -0.96 -26.07 -40.29
CA ASP A 44 -1.29 -25.14 -41.36
C ASP A 44 -0.84 -23.70 -41.03
N TRP A 45 -0.69 -23.33 -39.75
CA TRP A 45 -0.01 -22.10 -39.33
C TRP A 45 1.47 -22.12 -39.72
N GLY A 46 2.17 -23.24 -39.50
CA GLY A 46 3.62 -23.31 -39.66
C GLY A 46 4.31 -22.29 -38.74
N ASP A 47 5.19 -21.44 -39.30
CA ASP A 47 5.83 -20.32 -38.58
C ASP A 47 5.12 -18.98 -38.81
N ARG A 48 3.96 -18.97 -39.47
CA ARG A 48 3.23 -17.74 -39.82
C ARG A 48 2.47 -17.17 -38.63
N GLY A 49 2.13 -15.88 -38.73
CA GLY A 49 1.42 -15.12 -37.71
C GLY A 49 2.33 -14.21 -36.88
N PHE A 50 1.75 -13.16 -36.30
CA PHE A 50 2.42 -12.35 -35.29
C PHE A 50 2.48 -13.15 -33.99
N ARG A 51 3.67 -13.26 -33.37
CA ARG A 51 3.90 -14.20 -32.25
C ARG A 51 4.24 -13.47 -30.96
N VAL A 52 3.55 -13.84 -29.89
CA VAL A 52 3.86 -13.49 -28.50
C VAL A 52 4.12 -14.78 -27.75
N GLU A 53 5.39 -15.15 -27.63
CA GLU A 53 5.81 -16.45 -27.11
C GLU A 53 5.99 -16.47 -25.58
N MET A 54 5.85 -15.31 -24.93
CA MET A 54 5.93 -15.18 -23.46
C MET A 54 4.91 -14.17 -22.96
N MET A 55 3.99 -14.63 -22.13
CA MET A 55 3.03 -13.80 -21.40
C MET A 55 3.47 -13.63 -19.93
N LYS A 56 2.96 -12.58 -19.27
CA LYS A 56 3.30 -12.24 -17.87
C LYS A 56 2.06 -12.28 -16.99
N ASP A 57 2.23 -12.48 -15.69
CA ASP A 57 1.14 -12.34 -14.74
C ASP A 57 0.64 -10.89 -14.61
N GLU A 58 -0.38 -10.69 -13.78
CA GLU A 58 -0.93 -9.35 -13.50
C GLU A 58 0.06 -8.37 -12.86
N ASN A 59 1.14 -8.89 -12.25
CA ASN A 59 2.20 -8.10 -11.65
C ASN A 59 3.40 -7.92 -12.59
N GLY A 60 3.29 -8.35 -13.85
CA GLY A 60 4.36 -8.27 -14.85
C GLY A 60 5.48 -9.30 -14.68
N ARG A 61 5.25 -10.35 -13.89
CA ARG A 61 6.19 -11.44 -13.62
C ARG A 61 6.03 -12.54 -14.65
N TYR A 62 7.14 -13.21 -14.96
CA TYR A 62 7.07 -14.45 -15.72
C TYR A 62 6.72 -15.60 -14.78
N LEU A 63 5.80 -16.44 -15.22
CA LEU A 63 5.39 -17.63 -14.49
C LEU A 63 6.39 -18.77 -14.76
N PRO A 64 6.62 -19.68 -13.79
CA PRO A 64 7.57 -20.77 -13.96
C PRO A 64 7.14 -21.67 -15.11
N VAL A 65 8.05 -21.99 -16.04
CA VAL A 65 7.73 -22.85 -17.20
C VAL A 65 7.32 -24.26 -16.77
N SER A 66 7.76 -24.70 -15.60
CA SER A 66 7.38 -25.99 -15.02
C SER A 66 5.93 -26.05 -14.53
N ASP A 67 5.31 -24.89 -14.30
CA ASP A 67 3.98 -24.73 -13.70
C ASP A 67 3.02 -24.27 -14.80
N PHE A 68 3.18 -23.03 -15.28
CA PHE A 68 2.32 -22.45 -16.30
C PHE A 68 3.09 -21.55 -17.28
N ASP A 69 2.96 -21.83 -18.58
CA ASP A 69 3.54 -21.02 -19.67
C ASP A 69 2.54 -20.86 -20.81
N ALA A 70 2.28 -19.62 -21.19
CA ALA A 70 1.34 -19.28 -22.24
C ALA A 70 1.94 -18.36 -23.30
N GLY A 71 1.54 -18.61 -24.54
CA GLY A 71 1.85 -17.77 -25.69
C GLY A 71 0.73 -17.86 -26.73
N PHE A 72 0.69 -16.88 -27.63
CA PHE A 72 -0.30 -16.85 -28.69
C PHE A 72 0.25 -16.31 -30.01
N ARG A 73 -0.46 -16.60 -31.09
CA ARG A 73 -0.24 -16.03 -32.41
C ARG A 73 -1.50 -15.38 -32.95
N LEU A 74 -1.31 -14.31 -33.70
CA LEU A 74 -2.39 -13.63 -34.42
C LEU A 74 -2.17 -13.71 -35.93
N GLY A 75 -3.26 -13.93 -36.63
CA GLY A 75 -3.39 -13.72 -38.07
C GLY A 75 -4.77 -13.16 -38.38
N TRP A 76 -5.02 -12.79 -39.62
CA TRP A 76 -6.37 -12.40 -40.04
C TRP A 76 -6.70 -12.93 -41.42
N ASN A 77 -7.98 -13.15 -41.70
CA ASN A 77 -8.45 -13.43 -43.05
C ASN A 77 -9.81 -12.75 -43.28
N THR A 78 -10.52 -13.09 -44.36
CA THR A 78 -11.83 -12.50 -44.65
C THR A 78 -12.95 -12.93 -43.69
N GLN A 79 -12.75 -14.01 -42.91
CA GLN A 79 -13.76 -14.52 -41.98
C GLN A 79 -13.64 -13.87 -40.60
N GLY A 80 -12.43 -13.75 -40.07
CA GLY A 80 -12.22 -13.25 -38.72
C GLY A 80 -10.75 -12.98 -38.36
N LEU A 81 -10.57 -12.55 -37.11
CA LEU A 81 -9.26 -12.54 -36.45
C LEU A 81 -8.95 -13.97 -36.01
N LEU A 82 -7.82 -14.48 -36.46
CA LEU A 82 -7.34 -15.83 -36.16
C LEU A 82 -6.42 -15.77 -34.95
N VAL A 83 -6.65 -16.64 -33.98
CA VAL A 83 -5.86 -16.73 -32.75
C VAL A 83 -5.44 -18.17 -32.55
N LEU A 84 -4.13 -18.41 -32.41
CA LEU A 84 -3.60 -19.70 -31.99
C LEU A 84 -2.99 -19.51 -30.60
N ILE A 85 -3.49 -20.23 -29.61
CA ILE A 85 -3.02 -20.21 -28.24
C ILE A 85 -2.28 -21.52 -27.95
N ARG A 86 -1.15 -21.41 -27.26
CA ARG A 86 -0.46 -22.53 -26.61
C ARG A 86 -0.43 -22.25 -25.11
N ALA A 87 -0.92 -23.19 -24.32
CA ALA A 87 -0.78 -23.17 -22.87
C ALA A 87 -0.12 -24.47 -22.42
N GLN A 88 0.86 -24.35 -21.53
CA GLN A 88 1.40 -25.45 -20.76
C GLN A 88 0.72 -25.45 -19.40
N ASP A 89 0.17 -26.60 -19.05
CA ASP A 89 -0.72 -26.82 -17.91
C ASP A 89 -0.60 -28.32 -17.56
N ASP A 90 -0.41 -28.61 -16.27
CA ASP A 90 -0.24 -29.96 -15.74
C ASP A 90 -1.50 -30.52 -15.06
N VAL A 91 -2.52 -29.69 -14.79
CA VAL A 91 -3.79 -30.07 -14.14
C VAL A 91 -4.98 -29.36 -14.78
N PHE A 92 -5.74 -30.09 -15.61
CA PHE A 92 -6.95 -29.55 -16.24
C PHE A 92 -8.16 -29.50 -15.28
N ALA A 93 -8.62 -28.30 -14.95
CA ALA A 93 -9.84 -27.99 -14.22
C ALA A 93 -10.65 -26.89 -14.92
N GLU A 94 -11.85 -27.22 -15.39
CA GLU A 94 -12.71 -26.27 -16.10
C GLU A 94 -13.98 -25.92 -15.34
N SER A 95 -14.44 -24.68 -15.49
CA SER A 95 -15.67 -24.23 -14.80
C SER A 95 -16.89 -25.04 -15.24
N PRO A 96 -17.75 -25.48 -14.31
CA PRO A 96 -19.03 -26.10 -14.66
C PRO A 96 -20.05 -25.09 -15.22
N SER A 97 -19.83 -23.79 -15.00
CA SER A 97 -20.70 -22.71 -15.46
C SER A 97 -20.22 -22.15 -16.80
N GLU A 98 -21.08 -22.19 -17.82
CA GLU A 98 -20.78 -21.59 -19.13
C GLU A 98 -20.56 -20.07 -19.05
N ALA A 99 -21.19 -19.38 -18.09
CA ALA A 99 -20.99 -17.94 -17.89
C ALA A 99 -19.71 -17.61 -17.11
N GLU A 100 -19.03 -18.61 -16.54
CA GLU A 100 -17.83 -18.42 -15.71
C GLU A 100 -16.65 -19.26 -16.23
N LEU A 101 -16.59 -19.53 -17.54
CA LEU A 101 -15.48 -20.25 -18.17
C LEU A 101 -14.11 -19.57 -17.95
N TRP A 102 -14.10 -18.29 -17.60
CA TRP A 102 -12.90 -17.52 -17.24
C TRP A 102 -12.35 -17.84 -15.84
N SER A 103 -13.11 -18.51 -14.97
CA SER A 103 -12.81 -18.60 -13.52
C SER A 103 -11.82 -19.69 -13.13
N LEU A 104 -11.57 -20.66 -14.03
CA LEU A 104 -10.58 -21.74 -13.93
C LEU A 104 -9.77 -21.80 -15.23
N ASP A 105 -9.41 -22.98 -15.75
CA ASP A 105 -8.63 -23.09 -16.98
C ASP A 105 -9.42 -22.62 -18.18
N GLY A 106 -8.87 -21.62 -18.87
CA GLY A 106 -9.53 -21.03 -20.00
C GLY A 106 -8.80 -19.84 -20.57
N VAL A 107 -9.19 -19.48 -21.79
CA VAL A 107 -8.66 -18.34 -22.52
C VAL A 107 -9.75 -17.30 -22.63
N GLU A 108 -9.45 -16.09 -22.20
CA GLU A 108 -10.28 -14.91 -22.41
C GLU A 108 -9.67 -14.05 -23.51
N MET A 109 -10.41 -13.78 -24.59
CA MET A 109 -10.00 -12.85 -25.62
C MET A 109 -10.93 -11.66 -25.61
N TYR A 110 -10.39 -10.46 -25.80
CA TYR A 110 -11.15 -9.22 -25.86
C TYR A 110 -10.89 -8.59 -27.22
N MET A 111 -11.96 -8.25 -27.95
CA MET A 111 -11.85 -7.64 -29.28
C MET A 111 -12.81 -6.45 -29.39
N ALA A 112 -12.29 -5.29 -29.81
CA ALA A 112 -13.05 -4.06 -30.00
C ALA A 112 -12.64 -3.34 -31.29
N THR A 113 -13.55 -2.52 -31.83
CA THR A 113 -13.33 -1.77 -33.08
C THR A 113 -12.16 -0.80 -33.01
N ARG A 114 -11.85 -0.30 -31.81
CA ARG A 114 -10.68 0.53 -31.51
C ARG A 114 -10.41 0.53 -30.01
N LYS A 115 -9.19 0.88 -29.64
CA LYS A 115 -8.81 1.03 -28.24
C LYS A 115 -9.62 2.13 -27.56
N GLY A 116 -10.13 1.87 -26.37
CA GLY A 116 -11.05 2.79 -25.66
C GLY A 116 -12.46 2.88 -26.27
N GLY A 117 -12.80 2.01 -27.23
CA GLY A 117 -14.14 1.91 -27.81
C GLY A 117 -15.15 1.24 -26.87
N SER A 118 -16.43 1.51 -27.08
CA SER A 118 -17.54 0.97 -26.27
C SER A 118 -18.13 -0.34 -26.80
N ASP A 119 -17.82 -0.72 -28.04
CA ASP A 119 -18.31 -1.97 -28.65
C ASP A 119 -17.21 -3.03 -28.61
N MET A 120 -17.39 -4.01 -27.72
CA MET A 120 -16.43 -5.08 -27.45
C MET A 120 -17.15 -6.42 -27.27
N VAL A 121 -16.50 -7.50 -27.72
CA VAL A 121 -16.86 -8.87 -27.37
C VAL A 121 -15.73 -9.52 -26.58
N GLN A 122 -16.10 -10.41 -25.64
CA GLN A 122 -15.14 -11.23 -24.90
C GLN A 122 -15.47 -12.72 -25.06
N PRO A 123 -14.92 -13.40 -26.07
CA PRO A 123 -14.94 -14.85 -26.12
C PRO A 123 -14.07 -15.47 -25.02
N CYS A 124 -14.68 -16.31 -24.20
CA CYS A 124 -14.06 -17.19 -23.20
C CYS A 124 -14.13 -18.62 -23.72
N ILE A 125 -12.99 -19.33 -23.82
CA ILE A 125 -12.89 -20.67 -24.41
C ILE A 125 -12.13 -21.59 -23.45
N THR A 126 -12.64 -22.79 -23.20
CA THR A 126 -11.94 -23.83 -22.45
C THR A 126 -11.47 -24.96 -23.36
N PRO A 127 -10.35 -25.63 -23.06
CA PRO A 127 -9.74 -26.58 -24.00
C PRO A 127 -10.50 -27.92 -24.12
N GLY A 128 -11.42 -28.23 -23.22
CA GLY A 128 -12.14 -29.50 -23.19
C GLY A 128 -11.28 -30.66 -22.68
N MET A 129 -10.38 -30.39 -21.73
CA MET A 129 -9.38 -31.37 -21.26
C MET A 129 -9.66 -31.88 -19.83
N ASP A 130 -10.58 -31.22 -19.12
CA ASP A 130 -11.07 -31.67 -17.81
C ASP A 130 -11.86 -32.99 -17.96
N PRO A 131 -11.60 -34.02 -17.14
CA PRO A 131 -12.39 -35.26 -17.12
C PRO A 131 -13.91 -35.07 -16.99
N LEU A 132 -14.36 -34.01 -16.32
CA LEU A 132 -15.77 -33.65 -16.17
C LEU A 132 -16.33 -32.91 -17.39
N HIS A 133 -15.45 -32.27 -18.17
CA HIS A 133 -15.79 -31.46 -19.35
C HIS A 133 -14.87 -31.79 -20.54
N PRO A 134 -14.94 -33.01 -21.12
CA PRO A 134 -13.95 -33.52 -22.08
C PRO A 134 -14.15 -33.01 -23.53
N THR A 135 -14.79 -31.85 -23.69
CA THR A 135 -15.07 -31.22 -24.99
C THR A 135 -14.93 -29.72 -24.86
N LEU A 136 -14.35 -29.08 -25.88
CA LEU A 136 -14.20 -27.62 -25.92
C LEU A 136 -15.55 -26.93 -25.73
N ARG A 137 -15.56 -25.91 -24.87
CA ARG A 137 -16.70 -25.02 -24.65
C ARG A 137 -16.28 -23.58 -24.86
N TRP A 138 -17.25 -22.75 -25.22
CA TRP A 138 -17.03 -21.32 -25.30
C TRP A 138 -18.28 -20.55 -24.90
N HIS A 139 -18.06 -19.34 -24.41
CA HIS A 139 -19.09 -18.36 -24.08
C HIS A 139 -18.60 -16.98 -24.51
N ILE A 140 -19.50 -16.12 -24.99
CA ILE A 140 -19.14 -14.74 -25.34
C ILE A 140 -19.86 -13.79 -24.39
N HIS A 141 -19.09 -13.06 -23.59
CA HIS A 141 -19.63 -11.89 -22.89
C HIS A 141 -19.73 -10.74 -23.90
N ASP A 142 -20.96 -10.30 -24.13
CA ASP A 142 -21.29 -9.29 -25.13
C ASP A 142 -21.43 -7.92 -24.46
N TYR A 143 -20.47 -7.03 -24.74
CA TYR A 143 -20.45 -5.67 -24.20
C TYR A 143 -20.87 -4.61 -25.22
N ARG A 144 -21.32 -5.03 -26.42
CA ARG A 144 -21.65 -4.11 -27.51
C ARG A 144 -22.86 -3.26 -27.13
N GLN A 145 -22.72 -1.95 -27.32
CA GLN A 145 -23.74 -0.95 -26.99
C GLN A 145 -24.46 -0.43 -28.24
N SER A 146 -23.85 -0.60 -29.42
CA SER A 146 -24.45 -0.19 -30.70
C SER A 146 -25.72 -0.99 -31.00
N PRO A 147 -26.87 -0.32 -31.23
CA PRO A 147 -28.13 -1.00 -31.54
C PRO A 147 -28.07 -1.92 -32.77
N ALA A 148 -27.22 -1.59 -33.76
CA ALA A 148 -27.03 -2.41 -34.95
C ALA A 148 -26.28 -3.71 -34.64
N LEU A 149 -25.30 -3.66 -33.74
CA LEU A 149 -24.50 -4.83 -33.35
C LEU A 149 -25.23 -5.71 -32.34
N ALA A 150 -26.05 -5.13 -31.46
CA ALA A 150 -26.86 -5.85 -30.49
C ALA A 150 -27.87 -6.83 -31.14
N GLN A 151 -28.18 -6.66 -32.43
CA GLN A 151 -29.04 -7.58 -33.20
C GLN A 151 -28.27 -8.75 -33.85
N VAL A 152 -26.94 -8.71 -33.84
CA VAL A 152 -26.08 -9.75 -34.41
C VAL A 152 -25.63 -10.66 -33.28
N THR A 153 -26.04 -11.93 -33.26
CA THR A 153 -25.52 -12.90 -32.29
C THR A 153 -24.02 -13.06 -32.48
N ALA A 154 -23.24 -12.74 -31.45
CA ALA A 154 -21.79 -12.93 -31.49
C ALA A 154 -21.45 -14.42 -31.51
N THR A 155 -20.45 -14.81 -32.29
CA THR A 155 -20.00 -16.20 -32.41
C THR A 155 -18.48 -16.30 -32.36
N VAL A 156 -17.97 -17.50 -32.10
CA VAL A 156 -16.56 -17.84 -32.26
C VAL A 156 -16.49 -19.26 -32.84
N ASP A 157 -15.59 -19.48 -33.79
CA ASP A 157 -15.24 -20.82 -34.23
C ASP A 157 -13.97 -21.23 -33.48
N ALA A 158 -13.96 -22.40 -32.86
CA ALA A 158 -12.85 -22.81 -32.01
C ALA A 158 -12.66 -24.32 -31.97
N ALA A 159 -11.40 -24.75 -31.94
CA ALA A 159 -10.99 -26.13 -31.81
C ALA A 159 -9.75 -26.24 -30.92
N SER A 160 -9.61 -27.34 -30.20
CA SER A 160 -8.47 -27.59 -29.32
C SER A 160 -7.83 -28.94 -29.58
N ALA A 161 -6.56 -29.06 -29.21
CA ALA A 161 -5.86 -30.34 -29.19
C ALA A 161 -4.92 -30.40 -28.00
N ARG A 162 -4.69 -31.63 -27.51
CA ARG A 162 -3.78 -31.89 -26.40
C ARG A 162 -2.33 -31.91 -26.89
N MET A 163 -1.43 -31.35 -26.09
CA MET A 163 0.02 -31.43 -26.27
C MET A 163 0.65 -32.34 -25.20
N ASP A 164 1.94 -32.67 -25.34
CA ASP A 164 2.68 -33.47 -24.36
C ASP A 164 2.68 -32.85 -22.95
N ALA A 165 2.65 -31.50 -22.87
CA ALA A 165 2.56 -30.73 -21.63
C ALA A 165 1.63 -29.53 -21.84
N GLY A 166 0.30 -29.77 -21.82
CA GLY A 166 -0.75 -28.75 -21.95
C GLY A 166 -1.64 -28.90 -23.19
N TYR A 167 -2.06 -27.79 -23.78
CA TYR A 167 -3.01 -27.76 -24.90
C TYR A 167 -2.75 -26.62 -25.89
N VAL A 168 -3.35 -26.76 -27.07
CA VAL A 168 -3.56 -25.66 -28.02
C VAL A 168 -5.04 -25.36 -28.19
N ILE A 169 -5.36 -24.09 -28.42
CA ILE A 169 -6.68 -23.64 -28.89
C ILE A 169 -6.45 -22.83 -30.17
N GLU A 170 -7.15 -23.19 -31.23
CA GLU A 170 -7.33 -22.37 -32.42
C GLU A 170 -8.69 -21.72 -32.37
N ALA A 171 -8.75 -20.43 -32.65
CA ALA A 171 -10.00 -19.69 -32.70
C ALA A 171 -10.05 -18.72 -33.89
N CYS A 172 -11.24 -18.55 -34.46
CA CYS A 172 -11.57 -17.49 -35.39
C CYS A 172 -12.69 -16.64 -34.78
N ILE A 173 -12.37 -15.38 -34.47
CA ILE A 173 -13.36 -14.39 -33.99
C ILE A 173 -13.89 -13.62 -35.21
N PRO A 174 -15.15 -13.84 -35.64
CA PRO A 174 -15.64 -13.29 -36.90
C PRO A 174 -15.75 -11.76 -36.88
N TRP A 175 -15.42 -11.11 -38.00
CA TRP A 175 -15.53 -9.65 -38.15
C TRP A 175 -16.97 -9.13 -37.98
N SER A 176 -17.95 -9.99 -38.30
CA SER A 176 -19.37 -9.70 -38.10
C SER A 176 -19.74 -9.41 -36.65
N ASN A 177 -18.97 -9.92 -35.67
CA ASN A 177 -19.18 -9.61 -34.25
C ASN A 177 -19.07 -8.10 -33.98
N LEU A 178 -18.21 -7.40 -34.72
CA LEU A 178 -17.98 -5.96 -34.59
C LEU A 178 -18.50 -5.16 -35.80
N GLY A 179 -19.20 -5.81 -36.74
CA GLY A 179 -19.71 -5.19 -37.96
C GLY A 179 -18.62 -4.63 -38.87
N LEU A 180 -17.45 -5.26 -38.88
CA LEU A 180 -16.30 -4.82 -39.66
C LEU A 180 -16.23 -5.56 -41.01
N ASP A 181 -15.77 -4.86 -42.05
CA ASP A 181 -15.34 -5.44 -43.33
C ASP A 181 -13.81 -5.24 -43.44
N PRO A 182 -13.00 -6.26 -43.15
CA PRO A 182 -11.58 -6.09 -42.88
C PRO A 182 -10.78 -5.73 -44.14
N SER A 183 -9.95 -4.70 -44.04
CA SER A 183 -9.01 -4.26 -45.06
C SER A 183 -7.59 -4.12 -44.51
N VAL A 184 -6.60 -4.25 -45.39
CA VAL A 184 -5.21 -3.93 -45.03
C VAL A 184 -5.13 -2.48 -44.59
N GLY A 185 -4.58 -2.23 -43.41
CA GLY A 185 -4.47 -0.92 -42.80
C GLY A 185 -5.50 -0.65 -41.70
N ASP A 186 -6.53 -1.49 -41.55
CA ASP A 186 -7.51 -1.32 -40.48
C ASP A 186 -6.87 -1.58 -39.12
N GLU A 187 -7.20 -0.72 -38.15
CA GLU A 187 -6.77 -0.86 -36.77
C GLU A 187 -7.93 -1.40 -35.91
N ILE A 188 -7.62 -2.37 -35.07
CA ILE A 188 -8.51 -2.91 -34.05
C ILE A 188 -7.82 -2.90 -32.68
N ALA A 189 -8.60 -3.11 -31.62
CA ALA A 189 -8.07 -3.39 -30.30
C ALA A 189 -8.20 -4.87 -29.94
N PHE A 190 -7.14 -5.44 -29.39
CA PHE A 190 -7.10 -6.84 -28.94
C PHE A 190 -6.39 -6.98 -27.59
N GLN A 191 -6.87 -7.91 -26.77
CA GLN A 191 -6.22 -8.34 -25.54
C GLN A 191 -6.56 -9.81 -25.27
N ILE A 192 -5.69 -10.53 -24.59
CA ILE A 192 -5.86 -11.95 -24.28
C ILE A 192 -5.31 -12.29 -22.90
N TYR A 193 -6.08 -13.06 -22.14
CA TYR A 193 -5.70 -13.70 -20.88
C TYR A 193 -5.78 -15.21 -21.04
N VAL A 194 -4.82 -15.92 -20.45
CA VAL A 194 -4.82 -17.38 -20.35
C VAL A 194 -4.76 -17.69 -18.86
N ASN A 195 -5.79 -18.37 -18.36
CA ASN A 195 -5.97 -18.70 -16.95
C ASN A 195 -5.70 -20.18 -16.73
N ASP A 196 -5.22 -20.48 -15.53
CA ASP A 196 -4.76 -21.78 -15.07
C ASP A 196 -5.08 -21.91 -13.58
N ALA A 197 -5.71 -23.01 -13.19
CA ALA A 197 -6.28 -23.18 -11.88
C ALA A 197 -6.28 -24.64 -11.39
N ASP A 198 -5.16 -25.09 -10.83
CA ASP A 198 -5.04 -26.41 -10.17
C ASP A 198 -5.91 -26.59 -8.91
N GLY A 199 -6.71 -25.58 -8.52
CA GLY A 199 -7.59 -25.64 -7.35
C GLY A 199 -7.95 -24.27 -6.75
N PRO A 200 -8.60 -24.23 -5.58
CA PRO A 200 -9.07 -22.97 -4.96
C PRO A 200 -7.95 -22.01 -4.55
N GLU A 201 -6.74 -22.52 -4.28
CA GLU A 201 -5.61 -21.74 -3.75
C GLU A 201 -4.47 -21.52 -4.76
N LYS A 202 -4.56 -22.12 -5.95
CA LYS A 202 -3.58 -21.98 -7.03
C LYS A 202 -4.30 -21.52 -8.27
N LYS A 203 -4.27 -20.20 -8.50
CA LYS A 203 -4.78 -19.58 -9.72
C LYS A 203 -3.70 -18.71 -10.33
N LEU A 204 -3.33 -19.03 -11.55
CA LEU A 204 -2.40 -18.28 -12.37
C LEU A 204 -3.15 -17.67 -13.55
N SER A 205 -2.70 -16.49 -13.97
CA SER A 205 -3.26 -15.82 -15.15
C SER A 205 -2.14 -15.11 -15.88
N ALA A 206 -1.91 -15.51 -17.12
CA ALA A 206 -0.95 -14.90 -18.02
C ALA A 206 -1.68 -13.95 -18.97
N LYS A 207 -1.17 -12.72 -19.11
CA LYS A 207 -1.79 -11.62 -19.84
C LYS A 207 -0.82 -11.06 -20.88
N TRP A 208 -1.34 -10.51 -21.98
CA TRP A 208 -0.51 -9.68 -22.85
C TRP A 208 -0.25 -8.32 -22.16
N PHE A 209 0.82 -8.30 -21.36
CA PHE A 209 1.26 -7.22 -20.47
C PHE A 209 1.70 -5.96 -21.26
N PRO A 210 1.64 -4.72 -20.72
CA PRO A 210 1.46 -4.27 -19.33
C PRO A 210 0.04 -4.06 -18.83
N ARG A 211 -0.98 -4.50 -19.56
CA ARG A 211 -2.35 -4.04 -19.33
C ARG A 211 -3.27 -5.15 -18.81
N GLY A 212 -3.98 -4.85 -17.72
CA GLY A 212 -4.99 -5.72 -17.07
C GLY A 212 -6.35 -5.04 -16.96
N GLU A 213 -7.33 -5.68 -16.33
CA GLU A 213 -8.69 -5.14 -16.09
C GLU A 213 -9.43 -4.67 -17.37
N THR A 214 -9.24 -5.36 -18.50
CA THR A 214 -9.83 -4.95 -19.79
C THR A 214 -11.36 -4.95 -19.78
N HIS A 215 -11.98 -5.84 -19.02
CA HIS A 215 -13.44 -5.85 -18.83
C HIS A 215 -13.97 -4.54 -18.21
N ALA A 216 -13.13 -3.80 -17.48
CA ALA A 216 -13.48 -2.52 -16.86
C ALA A 216 -13.09 -1.30 -17.71
N ASP A 217 -11.99 -1.38 -18.48
CA ASP A 217 -11.54 -0.29 -19.36
C ASP A 217 -10.89 -0.81 -20.65
N THR A 218 -11.55 -0.58 -21.79
CA THR A 218 -11.04 -0.95 -23.13
C THR A 218 -9.80 -0.17 -23.56
N LYS A 219 -9.38 0.86 -22.81
CA LYS A 219 -8.04 1.47 -22.97
C LYS A 219 -6.91 0.55 -22.52
N ASN A 220 -7.23 -0.55 -21.84
CA ASN A 220 -6.26 -1.57 -21.45
C ASN A 220 -5.97 -2.59 -22.56
N MET A 221 -6.54 -2.41 -23.75
CA MET A 221 -6.25 -3.26 -24.91
C MET A 221 -5.02 -2.79 -25.69
N HIS A 222 -4.42 -3.67 -26.50
CA HIS A 222 -3.34 -3.33 -27.43
C HIS A 222 -3.90 -2.92 -28.78
N ARG A 223 -3.17 -2.05 -29.49
CA ARG A 223 -3.52 -1.66 -30.86
C ARG A 223 -2.91 -2.64 -31.84
N VAL A 224 -3.72 -3.17 -32.74
CA VAL A 224 -3.32 -4.10 -33.78
C VAL A 224 -3.74 -3.56 -35.14
N ILE A 225 -2.85 -3.59 -36.12
CA ILE A 225 -3.15 -3.21 -37.50
C ILE A 225 -3.13 -4.44 -38.42
N LEU A 226 -4.18 -4.59 -39.22
CA LEU A 226 -4.29 -5.66 -40.21
C LEU A 226 -3.31 -5.37 -41.35
N SER A 227 -2.33 -6.24 -41.57
CA SER A 227 -1.24 -6.02 -42.51
C SER A 227 -1.01 -7.25 -43.40
N THR A 228 -0.23 -7.08 -44.46
CA THR A 228 0.40 -8.21 -45.16
C THR A 228 1.78 -8.55 -44.58
N ASN A 229 2.35 -7.64 -43.80
CA ASN A 229 3.59 -7.90 -43.06
C ASN A 229 3.27 -8.45 -41.67
N THR A 230 4.32 -8.79 -40.92
CA THR A 230 4.22 -9.32 -39.57
C THR A 230 5.21 -8.56 -38.69
N SER A 231 4.74 -8.04 -37.55
CA SER A 231 5.65 -7.53 -36.53
C SER A 231 6.61 -8.62 -36.07
N ALA A 232 7.84 -8.23 -35.69
CA ALA A 232 8.82 -9.17 -35.15
C ALA A 232 8.24 -9.94 -33.96
N PRO A 233 8.59 -11.23 -33.79
CA PRO A 233 8.12 -12.01 -32.65
C PRO A 233 8.60 -11.38 -31.34
N SER A 234 7.74 -11.33 -30.34
CA SER A 234 8.12 -10.91 -28.99
C SER A 234 8.86 -12.06 -28.29
N LEU A 235 10.18 -12.14 -28.52
CA LEU A 235 11.04 -13.21 -28.00
C LEU A 235 11.62 -12.91 -26.62
N ALA A 236 11.62 -11.65 -26.20
CA ALA A 236 12.14 -11.21 -24.91
C ALA A 236 11.38 -10.00 -24.37
N SER A 237 11.49 -9.76 -23.06
CA SER A 237 11.26 -8.43 -22.47
C SER A 237 12.49 -7.98 -21.71
N ALA A 238 12.63 -6.66 -21.58
CA ALA A 238 13.71 -6.04 -20.86
C ALA A 238 13.16 -5.01 -19.87
N GLU A 239 13.79 -4.93 -18.70
CA GLU A 239 13.49 -3.95 -17.67
C GLU A 239 14.78 -3.27 -17.22
N GLY A 240 14.72 -1.95 -17.11
CA GLY A 240 15.83 -1.13 -16.64
C GLY A 240 15.64 -0.65 -15.21
N SER A 241 16.69 -0.74 -14.40
CA SER A 241 16.73 -0.24 -13.03
C SER A 241 18.09 0.40 -12.70
N TYR A 242 18.15 1.16 -11.61
CA TYR A 242 19.39 1.70 -11.08
C TYR A 242 19.85 0.89 -9.87
N GLU A 243 21.15 0.61 -9.79
CA GLU A 243 21.77 0.06 -8.58
C GLU A 243 22.54 1.18 -7.88
N ASN A 244 22.02 1.65 -6.73
CA ASN A 244 22.60 2.71 -5.90
C ASN A 244 22.95 4.00 -6.65
N MET A 245 22.29 4.28 -7.78
CA MET A 245 22.63 5.37 -8.70
C MET A 245 24.09 5.34 -9.22
N GLN A 246 24.75 4.18 -9.17
CA GLN A 246 26.13 3.99 -9.64
C GLN A 246 26.19 3.23 -10.98
N SER A 247 25.21 2.37 -11.24
CA SER A 247 25.10 1.62 -12.50
C SER A 247 23.64 1.46 -12.89
N VAL A 248 23.42 1.24 -14.18
CA VAL A 248 22.13 0.83 -14.72
C VAL A 248 22.17 -0.69 -14.91
N LYS A 249 21.15 -1.39 -14.40
CA LYS A 249 20.93 -2.81 -14.65
C LYS A 249 19.81 -2.99 -15.65
N ILE A 250 20.09 -3.75 -16.71
CA ILE A 250 19.10 -4.22 -17.66
C ILE A 250 18.90 -5.71 -17.45
N SER A 251 17.73 -6.06 -16.92
CA SER A 251 17.29 -7.44 -16.75
C SER A 251 16.50 -7.83 -17.99
N VAL A 252 16.91 -8.92 -18.65
CA VAL A 252 16.26 -9.42 -19.86
C VAL A 252 15.84 -10.86 -19.63
N PHE A 253 14.58 -11.14 -19.94
CA PHE A 253 13.98 -12.47 -19.90
C PHE A 253 13.47 -12.79 -21.30
N GLY A 254 13.81 -13.98 -21.81
CA GLY A 254 13.50 -14.39 -23.16
C GLY A 254 13.23 -15.87 -23.30
N THR A 255 12.78 -16.25 -24.49
CA THR A 255 12.46 -17.64 -24.86
C THR A 255 13.70 -18.53 -24.80
N ALA A 256 13.51 -19.85 -24.59
CA ALA A 256 14.59 -20.84 -24.53
C ALA A 256 15.57 -20.77 -25.72
N GLU A 257 15.07 -20.43 -26.92
CA GLU A 257 15.86 -20.29 -28.14
C GLU A 257 16.88 -19.14 -28.11
N LEU A 258 16.79 -18.22 -27.15
CA LEU A 258 17.80 -17.18 -26.96
C LEU A 258 18.97 -17.69 -26.09
N ALA A 259 18.85 -18.83 -25.41
CA ALA A 259 19.88 -19.34 -24.52
C ALA A 259 21.21 -19.54 -25.26
N GLY A 260 22.30 -19.03 -24.66
CA GLY A 260 23.63 -19.06 -25.25
C GLY A 260 23.88 -18.06 -26.39
N LYS A 261 22.84 -17.37 -26.91
CA LYS A 261 23.02 -16.31 -27.90
C LYS A 261 23.62 -15.05 -27.26
N SER A 262 24.35 -14.28 -28.05
CA SER A 262 24.85 -12.97 -27.64
C SER A 262 23.71 -11.97 -27.47
N ILE A 263 23.90 -11.04 -26.54
CA ILE A 263 22.98 -9.93 -26.28
C ILE A 263 23.77 -8.63 -26.20
N ALA A 264 23.18 -7.55 -26.69
CA ALA A 264 23.71 -6.19 -26.54
C ALA A 264 22.59 -5.24 -26.13
N VAL A 265 22.94 -4.20 -25.37
CA VAL A 265 22.04 -3.08 -25.07
C VAL A 265 22.59 -1.84 -25.77
N GLU A 266 21.74 -1.16 -26.53
CA GLU A 266 22.11 0.02 -27.31
C GLU A 266 21.24 1.21 -26.95
N ALA A 267 21.83 2.42 -27.04
CA ALA A 267 21.08 3.67 -26.99
C ALA A 267 21.40 4.47 -28.25
N ALA A 268 20.37 4.82 -29.02
CA ALA A 268 20.52 5.56 -30.29
C ALA A 268 21.57 4.94 -31.24
N GLY A 269 21.58 3.60 -31.34
CA GLY A 269 22.50 2.83 -32.20
C GLY A 269 23.93 2.71 -31.67
N ARG A 270 24.23 3.18 -30.45
CA ARG A 270 25.51 2.96 -29.77
C ARG A 270 25.39 1.83 -28.76
N THR A 271 26.18 0.78 -28.93
CA THR A 271 26.29 -0.30 -27.94
C THR A 271 26.84 0.21 -26.60
N LEU A 272 26.08 0.01 -25.53
CA LEU A 272 26.43 0.41 -24.17
C LEU A 272 26.95 -0.78 -23.33
N ALA A 273 26.41 -1.98 -23.57
CA ALA A 273 26.81 -3.20 -22.88
C ALA A 273 26.59 -4.43 -23.77
N THR A 274 27.37 -5.48 -23.55
CA THR A 274 27.22 -6.78 -24.22
C THR A 274 27.29 -7.92 -23.22
N GLY A 275 26.66 -9.05 -23.54
CA GLY A 275 26.71 -10.27 -22.75
C GLY A 275 26.23 -11.47 -23.55
N ALA A 276 25.81 -12.51 -22.83
CA ALA A 276 25.15 -13.67 -23.40
C ALA A 276 24.00 -14.12 -22.51
N PHE A 277 22.97 -14.68 -23.13
CA PHE A 277 21.86 -15.29 -22.40
C PHE A 277 22.30 -16.59 -21.72
N LYS A 278 21.83 -16.78 -20.48
CA LYS A 278 21.97 -18.02 -19.71
C LYS A 278 20.65 -18.78 -19.72
N SER A 279 20.72 -20.11 -19.74
CA SER A 279 19.53 -20.95 -19.54
C SER A 279 19.20 -21.01 -18.05
N VAL A 280 17.97 -20.66 -17.69
CA VAL A 280 17.43 -20.75 -16.33
C VAL A 280 15.99 -21.26 -16.47
N GLU A 281 15.71 -22.46 -15.93
CA GLU A 281 14.34 -23.03 -15.87
C GLU A 281 13.59 -23.02 -17.21
N GLY A 282 14.25 -23.43 -18.31
CA GLY A 282 13.64 -23.46 -19.63
C GLY A 282 13.48 -22.08 -20.30
N ARG A 283 14.02 -21.01 -19.70
CA ARG A 283 14.08 -19.66 -20.29
C ARG A 283 15.52 -19.21 -20.52
N ALA A 284 15.66 -18.17 -21.32
CA ALA A 284 16.90 -17.43 -21.50
C ALA A 284 16.86 -16.17 -20.63
N THR A 285 17.86 -15.95 -19.78
CA THR A 285 17.98 -14.74 -18.96
C THR A 285 19.32 -14.05 -19.18
N ALA A 286 19.32 -12.72 -19.14
CA ALA A 286 20.55 -11.94 -19.15
C ALA A 286 20.42 -10.76 -18.19
N LEU A 287 21.52 -10.42 -17.53
CA LEU A 287 21.65 -9.22 -16.72
C LEU A 287 22.85 -8.44 -17.24
N LEU A 288 22.62 -7.24 -17.76
CA LEU A 288 23.66 -6.36 -18.28
C LEU A 288 23.83 -5.13 -17.40
N ASN A 289 25.08 -4.80 -17.12
CA ASN A 289 25.43 -3.53 -16.47
C ASN A 289 25.73 -2.51 -17.55
N VAL A 290 24.90 -1.47 -17.62
CA VAL A 290 25.03 -0.33 -18.52
C VAL A 290 25.62 0.84 -17.71
N PRO A 291 26.56 1.62 -18.28
CA PRO A 291 27.09 2.81 -17.59
C PRO A 291 25.96 3.81 -17.32
N MET A 292 26.05 4.57 -16.24
CA MET A 292 25.11 5.68 -15.98
C MET A 292 25.12 6.67 -17.15
N PRO A 293 23.96 7.26 -17.52
CA PRO A 293 23.97 8.40 -18.44
C PRO A 293 24.76 9.55 -17.80
N PRO A 294 25.31 10.49 -18.60
CA PRO A 294 25.88 11.71 -18.06
C PRO A 294 24.90 12.40 -17.11
N ARG A 295 25.43 13.09 -16.10
CA ARG A 295 24.60 13.67 -15.06
C ARG A 295 23.69 14.77 -15.62
N GLY A 296 22.38 14.66 -15.34
CA GLY A 296 21.35 15.53 -15.90
C GLY A 296 20.84 15.10 -17.29
N GLU A 297 21.44 14.06 -17.88
CA GLU A 297 20.94 13.43 -19.10
C GLU A 297 20.16 12.15 -18.78
N ARG A 298 19.32 11.74 -19.73
CA ARG A 298 18.54 10.49 -19.66
C ARG A 298 18.85 9.67 -20.89
N TYR A 299 18.97 8.36 -20.72
CA TYR A 299 18.92 7.49 -21.88
C TYR A 299 17.52 7.55 -22.52
N PRO A 300 17.43 7.48 -23.85
CA PRO A 300 16.18 7.16 -24.51
C PRO A 300 15.76 5.71 -24.17
N LEU A 301 14.69 5.22 -24.80
CA LEU A 301 14.43 3.77 -24.84
C LEU A 301 15.71 3.05 -25.28
N LEU A 302 16.08 2.03 -24.51
CA LEU A 302 17.25 1.20 -24.75
C LEU A 302 16.84 0.01 -25.60
N ASP A 303 17.50 -0.17 -26.74
CA ASP A 303 17.27 -1.32 -27.60
C ASP A 303 18.05 -2.51 -27.06
N VAL A 304 17.37 -3.65 -26.91
CA VAL A 304 18.00 -4.92 -26.55
C VAL A 304 18.11 -5.77 -27.79
N MET A 305 19.34 -6.04 -28.20
CA MET A 305 19.72 -6.66 -29.45
C MET A 305 20.15 -8.11 -29.26
N SER A 306 19.74 -9.01 -30.14
CA SER A 306 20.34 -10.34 -30.30
C SER A 306 20.31 -10.76 -31.76
N GLY A 307 21.39 -11.38 -32.25
CA GLY A 307 21.48 -11.79 -33.67
C GLY A 307 21.35 -10.64 -34.70
N GLY A 308 21.65 -9.40 -34.29
CA GLY A 308 21.52 -8.22 -35.14
C GLY A 308 20.11 -7.64 -35.24
N GLN A 309 19.15 -8.14 -34.45
CA GLN A 309 17.77 -7.65 -34.39
C GLN A 309 17.42 -7.12 -33.00
N VAL A 310 16.54 -6.12 -32.93
CA VAL A 310 15.92 -5.67 -31.68
C VAL A 310 14.94 -6.75 -31.23
N ILE A 311 15.18 -7.35 -30.07
CA ILE A 311 14.34 -8.40 -29.48
C ILE A 311 13.48 -7.89 -28.32
N ALA A 312 13.85 -6.76 -27.72
CA ALA A 312 13.08 -6.06 -26.69
C ALA A 312 13.54 -4.60 -26.60
N THR A 313 12.76 -3.76 -25.92
CA THR A 313 13.19 -2.42 -25.50
C THR A 313 13.06 -2.29 -23.98
N ALA A 314 13.94 -1.51 -23.37
CA ALA A 314 13.92 -1.22 -21.94
C ALA A 314 13.83 0.29 -21.71
N SER A 315 12.88 0.72 -20.88
CA SER A 315 12.86 2.08 -20.34
C SER A 315 13.53 2.11 -18.96
N LEU A 316 14.10 3.27 -18.60
CA LEU A 316 14.56 3.53 -17.23
C LEU A 316 13.59 4.48 -16.52
N PRO A 317 13.38 4.30 -15.19
CA PRO A 317 12.69 5.31 -14.39
C PRO A 317 13.50 6.63 -14.38
N SER A 318 12.90 7.74 -13.93
CA SER A 318 13.63 9.00 -13.85
C SER A 318 14.77 8.89 -12.82
N PRO A 319 16.03 9.24 -13.16
CA PRO A 319 17.11 9.30 -12.18
C PRO A 319 16.76 10.18 -10.97
N GLU A 320 16.10 11.31 -11.22
CA GLU A 320 15.70 12.26 -10.19
C GLU A 320 14.58 11.71 -9.30
N GLU A 321 13.63 10.97 -9.87
CA GLU A 321 12.61 10.24 -9.12
C GLU A 321 13.25 9.23 -8.17
N ILE A 322 14.15 8.38 -8.67
CA ILE A 322 14.84 7.37 -7.85
C ILE A 322 15.69 8.04 -6.77
N ALA A 323 16.49 9.05 -7.13
CA ALA A 323 17.29 9.80 -6.16
C ALA A 323 16.42 10.46 -5.09
N SER A 324 15.28 11.05 -5.46
CA SER A 324 14.34 11.65 -4.50
C SER A 324 13.74 10.64 -3.54
N LYS A 325 13.49 9.41 -4.01
CA LYS A 325 13.01 8.29 -3.19
C LYS A 325 14.07 7.80 -2.20
N GLU A 326 15.32 7.67 -2.63
CA GLU A 326 16.45 7.30 -1.76
C GLU A 326 16.75 8.39 -0.70
N LEU A 327 16.58 9.66 -1.04
CA LEU A 327 16.77 10.79 -0.11
C LEU A 327 15.75 10.81 1.03
N ILE A 328 14.59 10.18 0.88
CA ILE A 328 13.63 10.00 1.98
C ILE A 328 14.29 9.24 3.13
N TRP A 329 15.18 8.30 2.84
CA TRP A 329 15.80 7.40 3.81
C TRP A 329 17.22 7.81 4.20
N SER A 330 17.82 8.75 3.47
CA SER A 330 19.16 9.23 3.79
C SER A 330 19.25 9.76 5.22
N GLU A 331 20.26 9.28 5.95
CA GLU A 331 20.54 9.67 7.32
C GLU A 331 21.34 10.97 7.38
N PHE A 332 21.06 11.77 8.39
CA PHE A 332 21.73 13.03 8.68
C PHE A 332 22.28 12.98 10.10
N LYS A 333 23.40 13.66 10.35
CA LYS A 333 24.04 13.66 11.66
C LYS A 333 24.37 15.06 12.12
N LEU A 334 24.31 15.24 13.44
CA LEU A 334 25.00 16.30 14.16
C LEU A 334 26.29 15.72 14.73
N VAL A 335 27.36 16.51 14.72
CA VAL A 335 28.66 16.07 15.25
C VAL A 335 29.01 16.87 16.51
N PRO A 336 28.60 16.41 17.71
CA PRO A 336 27.66 15.30 18.04
C PRO A 336 26.20 15.75 18.19
N PHE A 337 25.26 14.81 18.37
CA PHE A 337 23.84 15.12 18.64
C PHE A 337 23.61 15.67 20.05
N SER A 338 24.35 15.16 21.04
CA SER A 338 24.38 15.74 22.38
C SER A 338 25.77 16.22 22.75
N PHE A 339 25.87 17.46 23.23
CA PHE A 339 27.15 18.18 23.35
C PHE A 339 27.26 18.98 24.66
N VAL A 340 28.45 19.52 24.92
CA VAL A 340 28.79 20.37 26.09
C VAL A 340 29.42 21.69 25.63
N GLY A 341 29.33 22.73 26.46
CA GLY A 341 29.77 24.08 26.12
C GLY A 341 28.81 24.79 25.17
N GLU A 342 29.23 25.95 24.66
CA GLU A 342 28.35 26.86 23.90
C GLU A 342 28.46 26.74 22.38
N ARG A 343 29.41 25.94 21.87
CA ARG A 343 29.59 25.75 20.43
C ARG A 343 28.52 24.81 19.90
N LEU A 344 27.69 25.30 18.98
CA LEU A 344 26.69 24.51 18.29
C LEU A 344 27.34 23.47 17.35
N PRO A 345 26.84 22.23 17.29
CA PRO A 345 27.36 21.20 16.39
C PRO A 345 27.26 21.57 14.91
N ALA A 346 28.14 20.98 14.08
CA ALA A 346 27.95 20.99 12.64
C ALA A 346 26.95 19.90 12.23
N ALA A 347 26.28 20.08 11.10
CA ALA A 347 25.27 19.15 10.57
C ALA A 347 25.53 18.84 9.09
N ASP A 348 25.50 17.57 8.71
CA ASP A 348 25.61 17.12 7.31
C ASP A 348 24.92 15.75 7.15
N PHE A 349 24.90 15.20 5.95
CA PHE A 349 24.60 13.79 5.73
C PHE A 349 25.51 12.89 6.58
N ALA A 350 24.98 11.77 7.04
CA ALA A 350 25.75 10.77 7.76
C ALA A 350 26.92 10.24 6.89
N ASN A 351 26.62 10.00 5.61
CA ASN A 351 27.59 9.70 4.55
C ASN A 351 27.46 10.69 3.39
N ARG A 352 28.37 11.67 3.33
CA ARG A 352 28.44 12.66 2.26
C ARG A 352 28.67 12.03 0.88
N GLY A 353 29.51 11.01 0.78
CA GLY A 353 29.82 10.36 -0.50
C GLY A 353 28.61 9.66 -1.11
N ASP A 354 27.73 9.08 -0.29
CA ASP A 354 26.47 8.48 -0.77
C ASP A 354 25.47 9.56 -1.19
N ALA A 355 25.37 10.65 -0.43
CA ALA A 355 24.54 11.79 -0.82
C ALA A 355 25.01 12.38 -2.17
N GLU A 356 26.32 12.57 -2.36
CA GLU A 356 26.88 13.08 -3.62
C GLU A 356 26.63 12.13 -4.81
N LYS A 357 26.39 10.83 -4.60
CA LYS A 357 25.93 9.95 -5.70
C LYS A 357 24.49 10.25 -6.13
N LEU A 358 23.63 10.65 -5.18
CA LEU A 358 22.21 10.92 -5.43
C LEU A 358 21.97 12.33 -5.99
N ILE A 359 22.61 13.34 -5.39
CA ILE A 359 22.36 14.77 -5.69
C ILE A 359 23.61 15.52 -6.14
N GLY A 360 24.75 14.83 -6.26
CA GLY A 360 26.06 15.41 -6.53
C GLY A 360 26.57 16.37 -5.48
N ALA A 361 27.59 17.13 -5.87
CA ALA A 361 28.15 18.17 -5.02
C ALA A 361 27.05 19.12 -4.52
N TYR A 362 27.13 19.43 -3.23
CA TYR A 362 26.18 20.27 -2.53
C TYR A 362 26.88 21.13 -1.48
N ALA A 363 26.27 22.28 -1.20
CA ALA A 363 26.56 23.07 -0.01
C ALA A 363 25.49 22.79 1.06
N ASN A 364 25.87 22.87 2.32
CA ASN A 364 24.98 22.71 3.45
C ASN A 364 25.15 23.86 4.45
N THR A 365 24.04 24.27 5.07
CA THR A 365 24.02 25.25 6.16
C THR A 365 23.10 24.76 7.26
N VAL A 366 23.40 25.09 8.51
CA VAL A 366 22.56 24.75 9.66
C VAL A 366 22.23 26.00 10.46
N GLN A 367 20.93 26.21 10.70
CA GLN A 367 20.43 27.25 11.60
C GLN A 367 19.88 26.58 12.86
N TYR A 368 20.32 27.06 14.02
CA TYR A 368 19.85 26.58 15.30
C TYR A 368 18.81 27.50 15.93
N TYR A 369 17.91 26.88 16.68
CA TYR A 369 16.90 27.55 17.49
C TYR A 369 16.91 26.97 18.91
N ASP A 370 16.69 27.81 19.91
CA ASP A 370 16.55 27.39 21.31
C ASP A 370 15.20 26.66 21.55
N ALA A 371 14.95 26.27 22.81
CA ALA A 371 13.73 25.58 23.21
C ALA A 371 12.48 26.43 22.93
N GLU A 372 12.59 27.74 23.11
CA GLU A 372 11.54 28.75 22.87
C GLU A 372 11.35 29.10 21.39
N GLY A 373 12.24 28.64 20.49
CA GLY A 373 12.14 28.82 19.05
C GLY A 373 12.81 30.07 18.50
N HIS A 374 13.66 30.75 19.28
CA HIS A 374 14.46 31.87 18.81
C HIS A 374 15.71 31.38 18.09
N ALA A 375 16.07 32.03 16.98
CA ALA A 375 17.31 31.73 16.27
C ALA A 375 18.53 32.08 17.13
N VAL A 376 19.48 31.15 17.24
CA VAL A 376 20.69 31.30 18.06
C VAL A 376 21.96 30.95 17.28
N VAL A 377 23.08 31.54 17.71
CA VAL A 377 24.43 31.26 17.20
C VAL A 377 25.36 30.64 18.25
N SER A 378 24.88 30.52 19.50
CA SER A 378 25.55 29.83 20.60
C SER A 378 24.54 29.13 21.51
N ALA A 379 24.96 28.04 22.15
CA ALA A 379 24.13 27.23 23.04
C ALA A 379 24.40 27.55 24.51
N VAL A 380 23.74 28.56 25.06
CA VAL A 380 24.00 29.02 26.44
C VAL A 380 23.25 28.18 27.48
N LYS A 381 21.98 27.83 27.21
CA LYS A 381 21.14 27.05 28.13
C LYS A 381 21.31 25.55 27.91
N THR A 382 21.37 24.78 28.99
CA THR A 382 21.16 23.31 28.95
C THR A 382 19.76 23.01 28.44
N GLY A 383 19.60 21.93 27.69
CA GLY A 383 18.30 21.51 27.14
C GLY A 383 18.29 21.36 25.62
N ARG A 384 17.08 21.41 25.05
CA ARG A 384 16.80 21.20 23.63
C ARG A 384 17.32 22.36 22.77
N TYR A 385 17.89 22.00 21.62
CA TYR A 385 18.05 22.90 20.47
C TYR A 385 17.50 22.23 19.21
N ARG A 386 16.90 23.03 18.33
CA ARG A 386 16.38 22.57 17.04
C ARG A 386 17.33 23.03 15.94
N ALA A 387 17.77 22.11 15.11
CA ALA A 387 18.61 22.38 13.97
C ALA A 387 17.81 22.21 12.68
N ILE A 388 17.79 23.25 11.85
CA ILE A 388 17.32 23.17 10.47
C ILE A 388 18.54 23.10 9.58
N LEU A 389 18.79 21.92 9.03
CA LEU A 389 19.83 21.68 8.04
C LEU A 389 19.25 21.94 6.66
N GLN A 390 19.79 22.90 5.92
CA GLN A 390 19.44 23.17 4.53
C GLN A 390 20.55 22.63 3.61
N ILE A 391 20.15 21.81 2.64
CA ILE A 391 21.00 21.27 1.59
C ILE A 391 20.70 22.01 0.28
N GLN A 392 21.75 22.50 -0.36
CA GLN A 392 21.70 23.13 -1.67
C GLN A 392 22.58 22.34 -2.64
N PRO A 393 21.98 21.44 -3.45
CA PRO A 393 22.69 20.81 -4.55
C PRO A 393 23.14 21.85 -5.59
N GLU A 394 24.24 21.59 -6.30
CA GLU A 394 24.65 22.40 -7.48
C GLU A 394 23.60 22.36 -8.60
N GLN A 395 22.91 21.22 -8.73
CA GLN A 395 21.82 21.00 -9.68
C GLN A 395 20.64 20.36 -8.96
N GLY A 396 19.43 20.91 -9.17
CA GLY A 396 18.23 20.49 -8.46
C GLY A 396 17.77 21.53 -7.45
N ARG A 397 16.75 21.17 -6.66
CA ARG A 397 16.11 22.10 -5.71
C ARG A 397 16.70 21.96 -4.31
N PRO A 398 16.77 23.06 -3.54
CA PRO A 398 17.10 22.97 -2.12
C PRO A 398 16.04 22.19 -1.36
N PHE A 399 16.46 21.56 -0.26
CA PHE A 399 15.58 20.93 0.70
C PHE A 399 16.19 21.02 2.10
N ARG A 400 15.40 20.68 3.11
CA ARG A 400 15.82 20.75 4.51
C ARG A 400 15.49 19.50 5.30
N ARG A 401 16.13 19.38 6.45
CA ARG A 401 15.94 18.32 7.46
C ARG A 401 15.93 18.92 8.84
N PHE A 402 15.06 18.40 9.70
CA PHE A 402 14.88 18.91 11.06
C PHE A 402 15.48 17.92 12.04
N LEU A 403 16.45 18.38 12.82
CA LEU A 403 17.22 17.57 13.75
C LEU A 403 17.12 18.16 15.15
N THR A 404 17.02 17.29 16.16
CA THR A 404 17.02 17.70 17.57
C THR A 404 18.43 17.50 18.12
N ALA A 405 18.97 18.54 18.76
CA ALA A 405 20.22 18.49 19.50
C ALA A 405 19.96 18.69 20.99
N TYR A 406 20.83 18.16 21.84
CA TYR A 406 20.73 18.33 23.29
C TYR A 406 22.03 18.88 23.88
N ARG A 407 21.95 20.01 24.60
CA ARG A 407 23.09 20.53 25.35
C ARG A 407 23.03 20.00 26.78
N HIS A 408 24.05 19.27 27.19
CA HIS A 408 24.23 18.86 28.58
C HIS A 408 24.65 20.03 29.48
N PRO A 409 24.42 19.93 30.81
CA PRO A 409 25.09 20.79 31.78
C PRO A 409 26.62 20.55 31.74
N ASP A 410 27.42 21.60 31.95
CA ASP A 410 28.89 21.52 31.82
C ASP A 410 29.53 20.57 32.84
N GLU A 411 28.86 20.31 33.96
CA GLU A 411 29.23 19.36 35.00
C GLU A 411 29.37 17.92 34.45
N VAL A 412 28.70 17.58 33.36
CA VAL A 412 28.81 16.25 32.74
C VAL A 412 30.23 15.95 32.25
N ARG A 413 31.10 16.97 32.06
CA ARG A 413 32.54 16.77 31.76
C ARG A 413 33.26 15.98 32.86
N ASN A 414 32.71 15.99 34.08
CA ASN A 414 33.22 15.23 35.21
C ASN A 414 32.63 13.82 35.32
N PHE A 415 31.67 13.47 34.45
CA PHE A 415 31.12 12.13 34.37
C PHE A 415 32.21 11.11 33.99
N ARG A 416 32.12 9.91 34.56
CA ARG A 416 33.07 8.82 34.35
C ARG A 416 32.28 7.58 33.95
N PRO A 417 32.16 7.26 32.65
CA PRO A 417 31.29 6.18 32.16
C PRO A 417 31.56 4.82 32.83
N TRP A 418 32.82 4.49 33.15
CA TRP A 418 33.19 3.26 33.84
C TRP A 418 32.75 3.17 35.31
N LYS A 419 32.19 4.24 35.88
CA LYS A 419 31.56 4.24 37.21
C LYS A 419 30.03 4.13 37.13
N TYR A 420 29.46 4.12 35.92
CA TYR A 420 28.04 4.06 35.69
C TYR A 420 27.65 2.63 35.29
N ASP A 421 26.85 1.97 36.12
CA ASP A 421 26.38 0.60 35.91
C ASP A 421 24.84 0.60 35.89
N PRO A 422 24.23 0.86 34.71
CA PRO A 422 22.78 0.87 34.59
C PRO A 422 22.24 -0.56 34.69
N HIS A 423 21.33 -0.79 35.63
CA HIS A 423 20.59 -2.04 35.73
C HIS A 423 19.27 -1.92 34.97
N ALA A 424 19.15 -2.67 33.88
CA ALA A 424 17.89 -2.79 33.14
C ALA A 424 17.33 -4.20 33.31
N ARG A 425 16.05 -4.31 33.63
CA ARG A 425 15.32 -5.57 33.54
C ARG A 425 14.83 -5.71 32.10
N LEU A 426 15.38 -6.68 31.38
CA LEU A 426 14.94 -7.02 30.03
C LEU A 426 14.20 -8.36 30.05
N ASP A 427 13.00 -8.36 29.50
CA ASP A 427 12.30 -9.60 29.17
C ASP A 427 12.66 -9.95 27.72
N PHE A 428 13.40 -11.04 27.53
CA PHE A 428 13.70 -11.53 26.20
C PHE A 428 12.56 -12.39 25.68
N PRO A 429 12.20 -12.27 24.40
CA PRO A 429 11.20 -13.11 23.75
C PRO A 429 11.58 -14.59 23.84
N GLN A 430 10.58 -15.46 23.97
CA GLN A 430 10.81 -16.91 23.98
C GLN A 430 11.30 -17.41 22.61
N GLU A 431 10.96 -16.68 21.54
CA GLU A 431 11.30 -16.93 20.15
C GLU A 431 12.81 -16.86 19.87
N PHE A 432 13.58 -16.24 20.77
CA PHE A 432 15.04 -16.27 20.69
C PHE A 432 15.62 -17.62 21.13
N GLY A 433 14.79 -18.53 21.67
CA GLY A 433 15.19 -19.88 22.08
C GLY A 433 16.12 -19.91 23.30
N LEU A 434 16.14 -18.82 24.08
CA LEU A 434 17.01 -18.70 25.26
C LEU A 434 16.24 -19.06 26.53
N GLU A 435 16.76 -20.01 27.31
CA GLU A 435 16.20 -20.34 28.61
C GLU A 435 16.36 -19.18 29.60
N ALA A 436 15.30 -18.87 30.36
CA ALA A 436 15.32 -17.79 31.34
C ALA A 436 16.45 -17.92 32.38
N GLY A 437 16.82 -19.16 32.73
CA GLY A 437 17.95 -19.44 33.63
C GLY A 437 19.30 -19.01 33.07
N VAL A 438 19.51 -19.14 31.76
CA VAL A 438 20.73 -18.70 31.08
C VAL A 438 20.83 -17.17 31.14
N LEU A 439 19.75 -16.45 30.82
CA LEU A 439 19.76 -14.98 30.90
C LEU A 439 20.04 -14.45 32.29
N LYS A 440 19.47 -15.09 33.30
CA LYS A 440 19.71 -14.74 34.71
C LYS A 440 21.20 -14.87 35.08
N ASN A 441 21.89 -15.87 34.54
CA ASN A 441 23.32 -16.07 34.79
C ASN A 441 24.21 -15.06 34.03
N HIS A 442 23.72 -14.48 32.94
CA HIS A 442 24.46 -13.54 32.08
C HIS A 442 23.96 -12.08 32.18
N THR A 443 23.25 -11.73 33.25
CA THR A 443 22.68 -10.38 33.43
C THR A 443 23.75 -9.27 33.41
N ASN A 444 24.98 -9.54 33.88
CA ASN A 444 26.08 -8.57 33.82
C ASN A 444 26.53 -8.28 32.40
N ASP A 445 26.56 -9.28 31.51
CA ASP A 445 26.91 -9.08 30.10
C ASP A 445 25.85 -8.24 29.39
N VAL A 446 24.58 -8.49 29.70
CA VAL A 446 23.43 -7.71 29.20
C VAL A 446 23.50 -6.26 29.69
N ASN A 447 23.71 -6.02 30.99
CA ASN A 447 23.82 -4.66 31.53
C ASN A 447 24.99 -3.88 30.92
N ARG A 448 26.14 -4.53 30.72
CA ARG A 448 27.29 -3.92 30.05
C ARG A 448 26.99 -3.49 28.62
N LEU A 449 26.36 -4.36 27.82
CA LEU A 449 25.94 -4.00 26.46
C LEU A 449 24.93 -2.84 26.47
N ILE A 450 23.97 -2.83 27.40
CA ILE A 450 23.01 -1.73 27.54
C ILE A 450 23.70 -0.44 27.93
N ALA A 451 24.69 -0.48 28.82
CA ALA A 451 25.46 0.68 29.22
C ALA A 451 26.22 1.28 28.02
N GLU A 452 26.88 0.43 27.22
CA GLU A 452 27.58 0.82 25.99
C GLU A 452 26.63 1.47 24.99
N LEU A 453 25.51 0.79 24.69
CA LEU A 453 24.48 1.30 23.76
C LEU A 453 23.85 2.62 24.24
N LEU A 454 23.59 2.76 25.54
CA LEU A 454 23.03 3.99 26.11
C LEU A 454 24.02 5.15 25.98
N MET A 455 25.31 4.91 26.22
CA MET A 455 26.34 5.93 26.05
C MET A 455 26.53 6.34 24.59
N GLU A 456 26.55 5.37 23.68
CA GLU A 456 26.62 5.64 22.24
C GLU A 456 25.38 6.42 21.76
N ALA A 457 24.18 5.97 22.14
CA ALA A 457 22.94 6.58 21.72
C ALA A 457 22.81 8.02 22.25
N THR A 458 23.14 8.26 23.52
CA THR A 458 23.04 9.60 24.11
C THR A 458 24.03 10.60 23.52
N GLN A 459 25.09 10.17 22.84
CA GLN A 459 26.07 11.07 22.21
C GLN A 459 25.86 11.23 20.70
N ASN A 460 25.71 10.12 19.98
CA ASN A 460 25.85 10.07 18.51
C ASN A 460 24.55 9.70 17.78
N ASP A 461 23.46 9.43 18.50
CA ASP A 461 22.17 9.06 17.92
C ASP A 461 21.12 10.14 18.20
N GLN A 462 20.36 10.50 17.16
CA GLN A 462 19.25 11.44 17.29
C GLN A 462 18.23 10.97 18.35
N ARG A 463 17.96 9.66 18.46
CA ARG A 463 17.05 9.07 19.46
C ARG A 463 17.49 9.39 20.89
N GLY A 464 18.80 9.43 21.15
CA GLY A 464 19.34 9.81 22.45
C GLY A 464 19.10 11.28 22.75
N ALA A 465 19.35 12.18 21.80
CA ALA A 465 19.07 13.61 21.96
C ALA A 465 17.57 13.90 22.14
N LEU A 466 16.70 13.19 21.41
CA LEU A 466 15.24 13.28 21.55
C LEU A 466 14.78 12.88 22.96
N LEU A 467 15.27 11.73 23.45
CA LEU A 467 14.98 11.24 24.81
C LEU A 467 15.44 12.25 25.87
N LEU A 468 16.69 12.70 25.80
CA LEU A 468 17.25 13.66 26.77
C LEU A 468 16.51 15.00 26.75
N ALA A 469 16.16 15.49 25.56
CA ALA A 469 15.37 16.71 25.43
C ALA A 469 13.97 16.55 26.03
N GLY A 470 13.28 15.44 25.77
CA GLY A 470 11.97 15.16 26.36
C GLY A 470 12.03 15.05 27.89
N LEU A 471 13.02 14.34 28.44
CA LEU A 471 13.23 14.24 29.90
C LEU A 471 13.53 15.60 30.54
N HIS A 472 14.35 16.42 29.90
CA HIS A 472 14.68 17.75 30.39
C HIS A 472 13.47 18.69 30.40
N ASP A 473 12.67 18.67 29.33
CA ASP A 473 11.45 19.47 29.25
C ASP A 473 10.44 19.03 30.32
N ALA A 474 10.24 17.72 30.49
CA ALA A 474 9.38 17.17 31.55
C ALA A 474 9.83 17.60 32.96
N GLN A 475 11.14 17.59 33.22
CA GLN A 475 11.70 18.06 34.48
C GLN A 475 11.50 19.57 34.71
N SER A 476 11.51 20.36 33.64
CA SER A 476 11.43 21.83 33.74
C SER A 476 10.02 22.32 34.07
N GLU A 477 8.99 21.53 33.75
CA GLU A 477 7.58 21.83 34.03
C GLU A 477 6.86 20.63 34.68
N PRO A 478 7.28 20.20 35.90
CA PRO A 478 6.89 18.90 36.46
C PRO A 478 5.39 18.76 36.76
N ASP A 479 4.69 19.89 36.94
CA ASP A 479 3.25 19.92 37.23
C ASP A 479 2.38 20.13 35.98
N SER A 480 2.99 20.29 34.79
CA SER A 480 2.24 20.42 33.53
C SER A 480 1.63 19.08 33.08
N GLU A 481 0.51 19.12 32.35
CA GLU A 481 -0.03 17.91 31.73
C GLU A 481 0.99 17.26 30.77
N LEU A 482 1.72 18.09 30.01
CA LEU A 482 2.68 17.64 29.03
C LEU A 482 3.86 16.86 29.66
N SER A 483 4.31 17.22 30.86
CA SER A 483 5.43 16.51 31.51
C SER A 483 5.11 15.08 31.94
N GLN A 484 3.81 14.73 32.01
CA GLN A 484 3.35 13.38 32.31
C GLN A 484 3.24 12.49 31.06
N GLU A 485 3.41 13.08 29.88
CA GLU A 485 3.33 12.36 28.61
C GLU A 485 4.65 11.64 28.27
N PRO A 486 4.60 10.58 27.44
CA PRO A 486 5.78 9.99 26.84
C PRO A 486 6.70 11.04 26.21
N THR A 487 8.02 10.85 26.35
CA THR A 487 9.01 11.84 25.92
C THR A 487 8.96 12.16 24.42
N ASP A 488 8.53 11.20 23.60
CA ASP A 488 8.30 11.41 22.17
C ASP A 488 7.06 12.27 21.88
N HIS A 489 6.02 12.25 22.73
CA HIS A 489 4.90 13.18 22.64
C HIS A 489 5.33 14.61 23.00
N ILE A 490 6.11 14.77 24.08
CA ILE A 490 6.69 16.06 24.51
C ILE A 490 7.55 16.65 23.40
N GLU A 491 8.38 15.81 22.79
CA GLU A 491 9.27 16.21 21.71
C GLU A 491 8.50 16.61 20.44
N ARG A 492 7.54 15.76 20.04
CA ARG A 492 6.66 16.03 18.90
C ARG A 492 5.88 17.32 19.09
N GLN A 493 5.30 17.55 20.29
CA GLN A 493 4.61 18.80 20.63
C GLN A 493 5.54 20.01 20.51
N GLY A 494 6.79 19.86 20.97
CA GLY A 494 7.82 20.88 20.81
C GLY A 494 8.11 21.23 19.35
N TRP A 495 8.11 20.27 18.42
CA TRP A 495 8.21 20.57 16.99
C TRP A 495 6.95 21.16 16.41
N VAL A 496 5.76 20.72 16.83
CA VAL A 496 4.50 21.30 16.35
C VAL A 496 4.43 22.80 16.66
N ALA A 497 4.72 23.18 17.91
CA ALA A 497 4.75 24.58 18.32
C ALA A 497 5.77 25.40 17.49
N PHE A 498 6.99 24.90 17.35
CA PHE A 498 8.03 25.56 16.57
C PHE A 498 7.67 25.70 15.08
N LYS A 499 7.21 24.61 14.44
CA LYS A 499 6.88 24.60 13.02
C LYS A 499 5.71 25.51 12.71
N ARG A 500 4.74 25.65 13.61
CA ARG A 500 3.62 26.57 13.41
C ARG A 500 4.07 28.02 13.31
N GLU A 501 5.02 28.45 14.12
CA GLU A 501 5.61 29.78 14.00
C GLU A 501 6.48 29.89 12.75
N TYR A 502 7.39 28.93 12.56
CA TYR A 502 8.35 28.91 11.46
C TYR A 502 7.67 28.93 10.07
N TYR A 503 6.57 28.22 9.91
CA TYR A 503 5.77 28.16 8.69
C TYR A 503 4.68 29.24 8.61
N GLY A 504 4.50 30.07 9.64
CA GLY A 504 3.44 31.07 9.72
C GLY A 504 2.02 30.49 9.90
N MET A 505 1.91 29.21 10.26
CA MET A 505 0.63 28.53 10.51
C MET A 505 -0.04 29.01 11.79
N ALA A 506 0.71 29.46 12.80
CA ALA A 506 0.15 30.08 14.00
C ALA A 506 -0.65 31.34 13.68
N LYS A 507 -0.22 32.13 12.67
CA LYS A 507 -0.96 33.32 12.22
C LYS A 507 -2.21 32.94 11.42
N ARG A 508 -2.15 31.88 10.61
CA ARG A 508 -3.28 31.41 9.80
C ARG A 508 -4.35 30.72 10.65
N PHE A 509 -3.93 29.93 11.63
CA PHE A 509 -4.80 29.19 12.55
C PHE A 509 -4.48 29.56 14.01
N PRO A 510 -4.88 30.78 14.45
CA PRO A 510 -4.51 31.31 15.76
C PRO A 510 -5.40 30.79 16.90
N LYS A 511 -6.54 30.18 16.58
CA LYS A 511 -7.49 29.68 17.57
C LYS A 511 -7.18 28.23 17.92
N PRO A 512 -7.27 27.84 19.20
CA PRO A 512 -7.19 26.43 19.57
C PRO A 512 -8.37 25.67 18.97
N PHE A 513 -8.16 24.38 18.69
CA PHE A 513 -9.22 23.51 18.25
C PHE A 513 -10.17 23.20 19.42
N VAL A 514 -11.48 23.20 19.17
CA VAL A 514 -12.47 22.95 20.23
C VAL A 514 -13.53 21.97 19.74
N ALA A 515 -13.32 20.69 20.03
CA ALA A 515 -14.34 19.64 19.97
C ALA A 515 -13.97 18.51 20.96
N PRO A 516 -14.93 17.70 21.39
CA PRO A 516 -16.36 17.77 21.07
C PRO A 516 -17.07 18.98 21.73
N GLN A 517 -18.26 19.31 21.22
CA GLN A 517 -19.15 20.36 21.74
C GLN A 517 -20.41 19.73 22.37
N PRO A 518 -21.09 20.38 23.32
CA PRO A 518 -22.39 19.92 23.77
C PRO A 518 -23.38 19.78 22.61
N VAL A 519 -24.21 18.73 22.60
CA VAL A 519 -25.31 18.58 21.64
C VAL A 519 -26.43 19.56 21.95
N ASP A 520 -27.03 20.15 20.91
CA ASP A 520 -28.30 20.87 21.05
C ASP A 520 -29.45 19.84 21.09
N GLY A 521 -30.11 19.71 22.25
CA GLY A 521 -31.29 18.84 22.41
C GLY A 521 -31.03 17.59 23.25
N LEU A 522 -31.67 16.47 22.87
CA LEU A 522 -31.55 15.21 23.61
C LEU A 522 -30.15 14.59 23.43
N PRO A 523 -29.53 14.05 24.50
CA PRO A 523 -28.30 13.29 24.40
C PRO A 523 -28.41 12.14 23.39
N ALA A 524 -27.33 11.90 22.65
CA ALA A 524 -27.21 10.71 21.81
C ALA A 524 -27.05 9.45 22.68
N PRO A 525 -27.43 8.26 22.19
CA PRO A 525 -27.27 7.02 22.94
C PRO A 525 -25.83 6.78 23.40
N GLU A 526 -25.65 6.51 24.70
CA GLU A 526 -24.40 5.99 25.26
C GLU A 526 -24.48 4.48 25.37
N LEU A 527 -23.31 3.82 25.39
CA LEU A 527 -23.26 2.39 25.63
C LEU A 527 -23.61 2.08 27.08
N ARG A 528 -24.52 1.13 27.27
CA ARG A 528 -24.85 0.56 28.57
C ARG A 528 -24.91 -0.95 28.48
N GLU A 529 -24.59 -1.63 29.58
CA GLU A 529 -24.85 -3.07 29.68
C GLU A 529 -26.37 -3.34 29.70
N GLY A 530 -26.79 -4.48 29.17
CA GLY A 530 -28.19 -4.91 29.20
C GLY A 530 -28.42 -6.30 28.62
N SER A 531 -29.68 -6.71 28.62
CA SER A 531 -30.11 -8.04 28.19
C SER A 531 -30.24 -8.18 26.66
N CYS A 532 -30.26 -9.42 26.16
CA CYS A 532 -30.60 -9.74 24.77
C CYS A 532 -31.92 -9.09 24.32
N ALA A 533 -32.92 -9.07 25.21
CA ALA A 533 -34.23 -8.49 24.92
C ALA A 533 -34.15 -6.98 24.65
N GLU A 534 -33.36 -6.25 25.46
CA GLU A 534 -33.15 -4.81 25.30
C GLU A 534 -32.31 -4.47 24.05
N ALA A 535 -31.33 -5.30 23.71
CA ALA A 535 -30.56 -5.20 22.47
C ALA A 535 -31.35 -5.66 21.22
N GLY A 536 -32.58 -6.16 21.41
CA GLY A 536 -33.46 -6.62 20.34
C GLY A 536 -33.00 -7.89 19.63
N VAL A 537 -32.09 -8.68 20.23
CA VAL A 537 -31.56 -9.93 19.67
C VAL A 537 -32.29 -11.16 20.21
N ALA A 538 -32.03 -12.34 19.66
CA ALA A 538 -32.58 -13.60 20.12
C ALA A 538 -32.27 -13.85 21.62
N ALA A 539 -33.19 -14.48 22.35
CA ALA A 539 -33.03 -14.71 23.79
C ALA A 539 -31.78 -15.55 24.12
N ASN A 540 -31.42 -16.48 23.23
CA ASN A 540 -30.26 -17.36 23.34
C ASN A 540 -28.99 -16.83 22.62
N ALA A 541 -28.96 -15.55 22.24
CA ALA A 541 -27.88 -14.97 21.45
C ALA A 541 -26.52 -15.07 22.16
N VAL A 542 -26.49 -14.74 23.46
CA VAL A 542 -25.27 -14.79 24.27
C VAL A 542 -24.74 -16.21 24.33
N GLU A 543 -25.59 -17.19 24.62
CA GLU A 543 -25.21 -18.60 24.73
C GLU A 543 -24.67 -19.14 23.39
N LYS A 544 -25.31 -18.79 22.27
CA LYS A 544 -24.90 -19.25 20.94
C LYS A 544 -23.53 -18.68 20.54
N ILE A 545 -23.31 -17.38 20.76
CA ILE A 545 -22.04 -16.71 20.45
C ILE A 545 -20.94 -17.22 21.39
N ASP A 546 -21.24 -17.35 22.69
CA ASP A 546 -20.28 -17.82 23.69
C ASP A 546 -19.78 -19.23 23.37
N ALA A 547 -20.69 -20.16 23.08
CA ALA A 547 -20.32 -21.53 22.72
C ALA A 547 -19.43 -21.59 21.47
N LEU A 548 -19.69 -20.75 20.46
CA LEU A 548 -18.84 -20.66 19.28
C LEU A 548 -17.44 -20.13 19.63
N LEU A 549 -17.37 -19.06 20.43
CA LEU A 549 -16.09 -18.45 20.79
C LEU A 549 -15.27 -19.30 21.77
N GLU A 550 -15.91 -20.07 22.65
CA GLU A 550 -15.25 -21.09 23.48
C GLU A 550 -14.61 -22.18 22.61
N ASN A 551 -15.34 -22.68 21.61
CA ASN A 551 -14.78 -23.65 20.66
C ASN A 551 -13.62 -23.06 19.86
N TRP A 552 -13.75 -21.80 19.42
CA TRP A 552 -12.65 -21.11 18.75
C TRP A 552 -11.44 -20.98 19.68
N ALA A 553 -11.63 -20.61 20.94
CA ALA A 553 -10.54 -20.44 21.90
C ALA A 553 -9.78 -21.75 22.21
N VAL A 554 -10.46 -22.89 22.17
CA VAL A 554 -9.83 -24.22 22.30
C VAL A 554 -8.98 -24.55 21.08
N ASP A 555 -9.43 -24.16 19.89
CA ASP A 555 -8.79 -24.45 18.61
C ASP A 555 -7.76 -23.39 18.17
N ALA A 556 -7.69 -22.26 18.87
CA ALA A 556 -6.79 -21.15 18.60
C ALA A 556 -5.54 -21.17 19.49
N ASP A 557 -4.47 -20.57 19.00
CA ASP A 557 -3.24 -20.26 19.73
C ASP A 557 -3.08 -18.76 20.00
N GLU A 558 -4.12 -17.97 19.71
CA GLU A 558 -4.17 -16.53 19.95
C GLU A 558 -5.35 -16.18 20.85
N ALA A 559 -5.09 -15.34 21.85
CA ALA A 559 -6.12 -14.85 22.76
C ALA A 559 -6.82 -13.61 22.22
N PHE A 560 -8.14 -13.52 22.45
CA PHE A 560 -8.97 -12.46 21.91
C PHE A 560 -10.05 -12.02 22.90
N ALA A 561 -10.53 -10.78 22.74
CA ALA A 561 -11.64 -10.24 23.50
C ALA A 561 -12.67 -9.59 22.56
N VAL A 562 -13.96 -9.70 22.90
CA VAL A 562 -15.08 -9.34 22.02
C VAL A 562 -16.05 -8.43 22.78
N CYS A 563 -16.53 -7.38 22.11
CA CYS A 563 -17.65 -6.56 22.55
C CYS A 563 -18.66 -6.42 21.41
N LEU A 564 -19.93 -6.74 21.68
CA LEU A 564 -21.05 -6.55 20.76
C LEU A 564 -22.08 -5.63 21.41
N ALA A 565 -22.47 -4.59 20.68
CA ALA A 565 -23.51 -3.67 21.12
C ALA A 565 -24.55 -3.47 20.02
N ARG A 566 -25.82 -3.45 20.40
CA ARG A 566 -26.92 -3.14 19.48
C ARG A 566 -27.94 -2.24 20.17
N HIS A 567 -28.43 -1.21 19.48
CA HIS A 567 -29.33 -0.21 20.06
C HIS A 567 -28.76 0.48 21.31
N GLY A 568 -27.44 0.71 21.33
CA GLY A 568 -26.73 1.23 22.50
C GLY A 568 -26.58 0.26 23.67
N VAL A 569 -27.04 -1.00 23.52
CA VAL A 569 -26.99 -2.02 24.57
C VAL A 569 -25.86 -3.01 24.28
N VAL A 570 -24.87 -3.04 25.17
CA VAL A 570 -23.81 -4.07 25.20
C VAL A 570 -24.43 -5.35 25.76
N PHE A 571 -24.70 -6.32 24.86
CA PHE A 571 -25.29 -7.61 25.23
C PHE A 571 -24.26 -8.73 25.31
N PHE A 572 -23.04 -8.51 24.80
CA PHE A 572 -21.95 -9.49 24.84
C PHE A 572 -20.61 -8.80 25.05
N HIS A 573 -19.88 -9.14 26.11
CA HIS A 573 -18.56 -8.58 26.41
C HIS A 573 -17.70 -9.62 27.17
N LYS A 574 -16.84 -10.35 26.45
CA LYS A 574 -16.08 -11.49 26.99
C LYS A 574 -14.68 -11.60 26.38
N ALA A 575 -13.78 -12.32 27.06
CA ALA A 575 -12.42 -12.58 26.62
C ALA A 575 -12.07 -14.07 26.73
N TYR A 576 -11.19 -14.54 25.85
CA TYR A 576 -10.88 -15.94 25.66
C TYR A 576 -9.38 -16.16 25.42
N GLY A 577 -8.87 -17.32 25.86
CA GLY A 577 -7.50 -17.76 25.62
C GLY A 577 -6.46 -17.17 26.58
N LEU A 578 -5.20 -17.54 26.33
CA LEU A 578 -4.03 -17.09 27.10
C LEU A 578 -3.10 -16.27 26.20
N ARG A 579 -2.65 -15.11 26.68
CA ARG A 579 -1.62 -14.28 26.05
C ARG A 579 -0.37 -14.33 26.93
N ASP A 580 0.74 -14.79 26.35
CA ASP A 580 2.03 -14.91 27.07
C ASP A 580 1.92 -15.68 28.39
N GLY A 581 1.06 -16.71 28.43
CA GLY A 581 0.81 -17.54 29.61
C GLY A 581 -0.14 -16.93 30.66
N ALA A 582 -0.66 -15.72 30.44
CA ALA A 582 -1.65 -15.07 31.30
C ALA A 582 -3.05 -15.09 30.65
N PRO A 583 -4.15 -15.23 31.42
CA PRO A 583 -5.50 -15.12 30.90
C PRO A 583 -5.74 -13.76 30.23
N MET A 584 -6.29 -13.78 29.02
CA MET A 584 -6.78 -12.57 28.35
C MET A 584 -7.99 -12.03 29.12
N THR A 585 -8.04 -10.72 29.32
CA THR A 585 -9.19 -10.03 29.91
C THR A 585 -9.79 -9.05 28.91
N VAL A 586 -11.03 -8.63 29.15
CA VAL A 586 -11.67 -7.57 28.36
C VAL A 586 -10.94 -6.23 28.45
N ASP A 587 -10.16 -6.02 29.51
CA ASP A 587 -9.36 -4.80 29.73
C ASP A 587 -7.92 -4.93 29.22
N THR A 588 -7.54 -6.07 28.63
CA THR A 588 -6.20 -6.27 28.07
C THR A 588 -6.08 -5.58 26.71
N PRO A 589 -5.27 -4.51 26.55
CA PRO A 589 -5.16 -3.83 25.27
C PRO A 589 -4.54 -4.74 24.21
N SER A 590 -5.10 -4.73 23.01
CA SER A 590 -4.53 -5.40 21.84
C SER A 590 -4.16 -4.38 20.78
N TRP A 591 -3.17 -4.72 19.95
CA TRP A 591 -2.77 -3.89 18.84
C TRP A 591 -3.91 -3.80 17.82
N MET A 592 -4.37 -2.59 17.51
CA MET A 592 -5.46 -2.33 16.57
C MET A 592 -4.96 -2.14 15.13
N ALA A 593 -3.63 -2.07 14.94
CA ALA A 593 -2.99 -1.90 13.65
C ALA A 593 -3.71 -0.87 12.77
N SER A 594 -4.13 -1.25 11.56
CA SER A 594 -4.70 -0.34 10.58
C SER A 594 -6.06 0.27 10.94
N ILE A 595 -6.76 -0.20 11.99
CA ILE A 595 -7.94 0.50 12.52
C ILE A 595 -7.57 1.91 13.01
N THR A 596 -6.29 2.17 13.32
CA THR A 596 -5.75 3.53 13.57
C THR A 596 -6.07 4.51 12.43
N LYS A 597 -6.15 4.05 11.17
CA LYS A 597 -6.51 4.88 10.01
C LYS A 597 -7.94 5.41 10.09
N LEU A 598 -8.86 4.57 10.60
CA LEU A 598 -10.23 5.01 10.86
C LEU A 598 -10.23 6.06 11.96
N MET A 599 -9.50 5.82 13.05
CA MET A 599 -9.41 6.77 14.16
C MET A 599 -8.83 8.13 13.71
N SER A 600 -7.79 8.14 12.88
CA SER A 600 -7.20 9.39 12.36
C SER A 600 -8.03 10.04 11.27
N GLY A 601 -8.78 9.24 10.50
CA GLY A 601 -9.84 9.70 9.62
C GLY A 601 -10.89 10.47 10.40
N THR A 602 -11.36 9.95 11.54
CA THR A 602 -12.26 10.65 12.45
C THR A 602 -11.68 11.99 12.89
N LEU A 603 -10.42 12.05 13.33
CA LEU A 603 -9.78 13.31 13.71
C LEU A 603 -9.78 14.34 12.57
N MET A 604 -9.38 13.93 11.37
CA MET A 604 -9.39 14.81 10.20
C MET A 604 -10.80 15.31 9.89
N MET A 605 -11.80 14.44 10.00
CA MET A 605 -13.19 14.81 9.79
C MET A 605 -13.70 15.80 10.84
N MET A 606 -13.20 15.77 12.08
CA MET A 606 -13.52 16.82 13.07
C MET A 606 -12.96 18.20 12.66
N LEU A 607 -11.79 18.26 12.01
CA LEU A 607 -11.27 19.51 11.42
C LEU A 607 -12.10 19.95 10.20
N VAL A 608 -12.57 18.98 9.39
CA VAL A 608 -13.47 19.25 8.26
C VAL A 608 -14.80 19.83 8.73
N ASP A 609 -15.36 19.29 9.81
CA ASP A 609 -16.62 19.76 10.39
C ASP A 609 -16.57 21.24 10.79
N GLN A 610 -15.42 21.67 11.32
CA GLN A 610 -15.20 23.06 11.74
C GLN A 610 -14.76 23.98 10.60
N ASN A 611 -14.76 23.49 9.35
CA ASN A 611 -14.26 24.20 8.17
C ASN A 611 -12.81 24.69 8.29
N LEU A 612 -12.01 24.03 9.13
CA LEU A 612 -10.58 24.33 9.26
C LEU A 612 -9.77 23.67 8.14
N VAL A 613 -10.28 22.56 7.62
CA VAL A 613 -9.76 21.81 6.48
C VAL A 613 -10.92 21.42 5.57
N ARG A 614 -10.74 21.30 4.25
CA ARG A 614 -11.68 20.60 3.38
C ARG A 614 -10.99 19.42 2.71
N LEU A 615 -11.75 18.35 2.46
CA LEU A 615 -11.22 17.14 1.81
C LEU A 615 -10.62 17.43 0.44
N ASP A 616 -11.21 18.35 -0.33
CA ASP A 616 -10.75 18.67 -1.68
C ASP A 616 -9.74 19.83 -1.74
N ASP A 617 -9.32 20.35 -0.59
CA ASP A 617 -8.26 21.35 -0.54
C ASP A 617 -6.91 20.73 -0.88
N ARG A 618 -6.04 21.54 -1.47
CA ARG A 618 -4.66 21.13 -1.76
C ARG A 618 -3.87 21.09 -0.47
N ILE A 619 -3.02 20.07 -0.31
CA ILE A 619 -2.25 19.94 0.93
C ILE A 619 -1.23 21.08 1.12
N GLU A 620 -0.83 21.77 0.04
CA GLU A 620 0.10 22.92 0.09
C GLU A 620 -0.46 24.13 0.86
N ASP A 621 -1.78 24.18 1.04
CA ASP A 621 -2.43 25.17 1.89
C ASP A 621 -2.07 24.96 3.37
N TYR A 622 -1.92 23.71 3.78
CA TYR A 622 -1.66 23.29 5.16
C TYR A 622 -0.20 22.93 5.43
N LEU A 623 0.50 22.45 4.41
CA LEU A 623 1.89 22.00 4.46
C LEU A 623 2.74 22.88 3.53
N PRO A 624 3.31 23.98 4.03
CA PRO A 624 4.09 24.90 3.21
C PRO A 624 5.25 24.30 2.40
N PRO A 625 5.89 23.18 2.79
CA PRO A 625 6.92 22.54 1.97
C PRO A 625 6.42 22.07 0.60
N PHE A 626 5.10 21.92 0.39
CA PHE A 626 4.53 21.55 -0.91
C PHE A 626 4.24 22.75 -1.83
N ARG A 627 4.37 23.99 -1.34
CA ARG A 627 4.05 25.18 -2.14
C ARG A 627 5.02 25.35 -3.30
N GLY A 628 4.47 25.50 -4.50
CA GLY A 628 5.25 25.72 -5.71
C GLY A 628 5.96 24.47 -6.24
N MET A 629 5.57 23.28 -5.76
CA MET A 629 6.06 22.03 -6.31
C MET A 629 5.36 21.72 -7.63
N ASP A 630 6.15 21.39 -8.66
CA ASP A 630 5.66 21.06 -10.00
C ASP A 630 5.07 19.64 -10.00
N MET A 631 3.80 19.53 -9.61
CA MET A 631 3.06 18.28 -9.57
C MET A 631 2.12 18.19 -10.77
N LYS A 632 2.16 17.07 -11.50
CA LYS A 632 1.24 16.77 -12.61
C LYS A 632 -0.23 16.87 -12.19
N THR A 633 -0.54 16.31 -11.02
CA THR A 633 -1.86 16.36 -10.40
C THR A 633 -1.70 16.88 -8.96
N PRO A 634 -2.40 17.96 -8.55
CA PRO A 634 -2.31 18.46 -7.19
C PRO A 634 -2.75 17.42 -6.16
N LEU A 635 -1.97 17.27 -5.09
CA LEU A 635 -2.30 16.37 -3.98
C LEU A 635 -3.29 17.07 -3.02
N THR A 636 -4.39 16.39 -2.68
CA THR A 636 -5.46 16.91 -1.82
C THR A 636 -5.57 16.09 -0.55
N VAL A 637 -6.28 16.61 0.45
CA VAL A 637 -6.53 15.89 1.71
C VAL A 637 -7.27 14.57 1.43
N ARG A 638 -8.22 14.55 0.49
CA ARG A 638 -8.96 13.36 0.08
C ARG A 638 -8.01 12.28 -0.42
N HIS A 639 -7.07 12.61 -1.31
CA HIS A 639 -6.09 11.67 -1.84
C HIS A 639 -5.27 10.96 -0.74
N LEU A 640 -4.97 11.67 0.36
CA LEU A 640 -4.22 11.10 1.49
C LEU A 640 -5.00 10.01 2.22
N TYR A 641 -6.31 10.20 2.42
CA TYR A 641 -7.16 9.31 3.20
C TYR A 641 -7.87 8.24 2.35
N THR A 642 -7.88 8.38 1.02
CA THR A 642 -8.47 7.40 0.09
C THR A 642 -7.45 6.50 -0.60
N HIS A 643 -6.18 6.55 -0.21
CA HIS A 643 -5.10 5.75 -0.81
C HIS A 643 -4.86 6.02 -2.30
N THR A 644 -5.08 7.25 -2.75
CA THR A 644 -4.95 7.65 -4.16
C THR A 644 -3.90 8.75 -4.36
N SER A 645 -2.99 8.89 -3.39
CA SER A 645 -1.91 9.88 -3.37
C SER A 645 -0.66 9.48 -4.16
N GLY A 646 -0.55 8.24 -4.63
CA GLY A 646 0.68 7.69 -5.21
C GLY A 646 1.78 7.37 -4.18
N LEU A 647 1.49 7.54 -2.88
CA LEU A 647 2.38 7.13 -1.78
C LEU A 647 2.30 5.61 -1.56
N TRP A 648 3.33 5.06 -0.90
CA TRP A 648 3.48 3.62 -0.69
C TRP A 648 3.89 3.30 0.75
N ASP A 649 3.58 2.06 1.17
CA ASP A 649 4.05 1.46 2.43
C ASP A 649 3.61 2.26 3.69
N HIS A 650 4.13 1.92 4.86
CA HIS A 650 3.68 2.39 6.17
C HIS A 650 4.84 2.99 6.98
N TRP A 651 5.24 4.21 6.62
CA TRP A 651 6.33 4.92 7.29
C TRP A 651 6.00 6.40 7.56
N GLY A 652 6.89 7.07 8.30
CA GLY A 652 6.85 8.52 8.47
C GLY A 652 6.07 9.07 9.68
N ASP A 653 5.20 8.26 10.31
CA ASP A 653 4.26 8.72 11.34
C ASP A 653 4.92 9.48 12.52
N HIS A 654 6.10 9.03 12.93
CA HIS A 654 6.89 9.61 14.02
C HIS A 654 8.06 10.48 13.52
N MET A 655 8.13 10.79 12.23
CA MET A 655 9.17 11.69 11.69
C MET A 655 8.71 13.14 11.84
N ASN A 656 9.52 13.97 12.49
CA ASN A 656 9.20 15.39 12.67
C ASN A 656 9.20 16.20 11.36
N ASP A 657 9.96 15.75 10.36
CA ASP A 657 10.12 16.38 9.05
C ASP A 657 9.51 15.58 7.89
N LEU A 658 8.49 14.74 8.17
CA LEU A 658 7.83 13.94 7.13
C LEU A 658 7.41 14.79 5.93
N GLU A 659 6.80 15.95 6.18
CA GLU A 659 6.33 16.85 5.13
C GLU A 659 7.47 17.37 4.23
N GLU A 660 8.67 17.56 4.77
CA GLU A 660 9.86 17.97 4.00
C GLU A 660 10.38 16.83 3.12
N ARG A 661 10.39 15.62 3.67
CA ARG A 661 10.85 14.42 2.94
C ARG A 661 9.92 14.11 1.77
N VAL A 662 8.60 14.12 2.01
CA VAL A 662 7.61 13.84 0.97
C VAL A 662 7.54 14.96 -0.05
N ALA A 663 7.62 16.25 0.35
CA ALA A 663 7.63 17.36 -0.60
C ALA A 663 8.77 17.25 -1.63
N TYR A 664 9.94 16.74 -1.23
CA TYR A 664 11.06 16.49 -2.14
C TYR A 664 10.81 15.32 -3.13
N HIS A 665 9.83 14.46 -2.90
CA HIS A 665 9.42 13.43 -3.85
C HIS A 665 8.10 13.78 -4.59
N ALA A 666 7.34 14.77 -4.08
CA ALA A 666 5.99 15.10 -4.55
C ALA A 666 5.80 15.24 -6.08
N PRO A 667 6.71 15.87 -6.85
CA PRO A 667 6.60 15.96 -8.32
C PRO A 667 6.46 14.63 -9.05
N TYR A 668 6.93 13.53 -8.44
CA TYR A 668 6.93 12.20 -9.05
C TYR A 668 5.77 11.31 -8.57
N LEU A 669 4.89 11.83 -7.70
CA LEU A 669 3.76 11.07 -7.21
C LEU A 669 2.71 10.88 -8.32
N ALA A 670 2.30 9.63 -8.52
CA ALA A 670 1.21 9.23 -9.41
C ALA A 670 -0.18 9.49 -8.77
N VAL A 671 -0.45 10.75 -8.40
CA VAL A 671 -1.69 11.16 -7.72
C VAL A 671 -2.90 10.92 -8.62
N GLY A 672 -3.88 10.18 -8.11
CA GLY A 672 -5.13 9.86 -8.80
C GLY A 672 -5.01 8.78 -9.89
N GLU A 673 -3.84 8.15 -10.07
CA GLU A 673 -3.66 7.15 -11.13
C GLU A 673 -4.13 5.74 -10.72
N ARG A 674 -4.03 5.38 -9.43
CA ARG A 674 -4.50 4.08 -8.90
C ARG A 674 -4.77 4.12 -7.41
N PHE A 675 -5.53 3.13 -6.93
CA PHE A 675 -5.62 2.84 -5.50
C PHE A 675 -4.35 2.10 -5.03
N GLN A 676 -3.67 2.63 -4.02
CA GLN A 676 -2.48 2.03 -3.43
C GLN A 676 -2.50 2.20 -1.91
N TYR A 677 -2.91 1.13 -1.21
CA TYR A 677 -3.02 1.14 0.25
C TYR A 677 -1.68 1.49 0.92
N ASN A 678 -1.67 2.53 1.75
CA ASN A 678 -0.46 3.05 2.40
C ASN A 678 -0.76 3.73 3.75
N GLY A 679 0.28 3.93 4.56
CA GLY A 679 0.23 4.66 5.85
C GLY A 679 0.76 6.08 5.75
N VAL A 680 1.59 6.37 4.74
CA VAL A 680 2.25 7.68 4.60
C VAL A 680 1.24 8.79 4.32
N GLY A 681 0.18 8.52 3.56
CA GLY A 681 -0.92 9.47 3.33
C GLY A 681 -1.55 9.90 4.66
N PHE A 682 -1.86 8.94 5.53
CA PHE A 682 -2.41 9.21 6.86
C PHE A 682 -1.40 9.96 7.75
N ALA A 683 -0.12 9.58 7.71
CA ALA A 683 0.94 10.28 8.44
C ALA A 683 1.09 11.74 8.00
N LEU A 684 0.97 12.01 6.69
CA LEU A 684 0.97 13.36 6.15
C LEU A 684 -0.29 14.14 6.53
N GLY A 685 -1.45 13.45 6.58
CA GLY A 685 -2.69 13.97 7.17
C GLY A 685 -2.52 14.34 8.65
N GLY A 686 -1.76 13.55 9.41
CA GLY A 686 -1.34 13.88 10.78
C GLY A 686 -0.55 15.18 10.87
N LYS A 687 0.33 15.46 9.90
CA LYS A 687 1.04 16.76 9.83
C LYS A 687 0.11 17.93 9.57
N ILE A 688 -0.96 17.71 8.79
CA ILE A 688 -2.02 18.72 8.61
C ILE A 688 -2.73 18.96 9.94
N ILE A 689 -3.14 17.91 10.66
CA ILE A 689 -3.77 18.02 11.99
C ILE A 689 -2.88 18.85 12.91
N GLU A 690 -1.60 18.49 13.04
CA GLU A 690 -0.63 19.20 13.88
C GLU A 690 -0.52 20.69 13.56
N LEU A 691 -0.31 21.02 12.28
CA LEU A 691 -0.09 22.41 11.87
C LEU A 691 -1.35 23.25 11.95
N VAL A 692 -2.54 22.65 11.82
CA VAL A 692 -3.84 23.34 11.93
C VAL A 692 -4.29 23.48 13.38
N SER A 693 -4.17 22.44 14.22
CA SER A 693 -4.63 22.45 15.61
C SER A 693 -3.66 23.13 16.58
N GLY A 694 -2.35 22.86 16.43
CA GLY A 694 -1.34 23.27 17.41
C GLY A 694 -0.93 22.15 18.35
N GLU A 695 -1.48 20.96 18.16
CA GLU A 695 -1.29 19.83 19.04
C GLU A 695 -0.67 18.65 18.28
N ALA A 696 0.30 18.00 18.90
CA ALA A 696 0.82 16.72 18.44
C ALA A 696 -0.32 15.71 18.35
N VAL A 697 -0.35 14.92 17.27
CA VAL A 697 -1.38 13.88 17.04
C VAL A 697 -1.77 13.07 18.28
N PRO A 698 -0.83 12.49 19.07
CA PRO A 698 -1.20 11.75 20.28
C PRO A 698 -1.96 12.59 21.32
N LEU A 699 -1.60 13.86 21.49
CA LEU A 699 -2.30 14.78 22.40
C LEU A 699 -3.66 15.17 21.83
N PHE A 700 -3.73 15.40 20.52
CA PHE A 700 -4.99 15.69 19.84
C PHE A 700 -6.00 14.54 19.98
N TYR A 701 -5.56 13.29 19.87
CA TYR A 701 -6.37 12.12 20.22
C TYR A 701 -6.87 12.17 21.65
N LYS A 702 -5.95 12.35 22.61
CA LYS A 702 -6.25 12.37 24.04
C LYS A 702 -7.30 13.44 24.37
N HIS A 703 -7.10 14.66 23.91
CA HIS A 703 -7.93 15.81 24.28
C HIS A 703 -9.29 15.83 23.56
N HIS A 704 -9.35 15.38 22.30
CA HIS A 704 -10.54 15.60 21.46
C HIS A 704 -11.31 14.35 21.10
N LEU A 705 -10.74 13.15 21.25
CA LEU A 705 -11.43 11.91 20.92
C LEU A 705 -11.48 10.95 22.11
N LEU A 706 -10.31 10.47 22.56
CA LEU A 706 -10.21 9.39 23.54
C LEU A 706 -10.69 9.81 24.92
N GLY A 707 -10.19 10.94 25.44
CA GLY A 707 -10.55 11.46 26.76
C GLY A 707 -12.05 11.75 26.86
N PRO A 708 -12.62 12.57 25.95
CA PRO A 708 -14.06 12.85 25.97
C PRO A 708 -14.96 11.63 25.77
N LEU A 709 -14.52 10.61 25.01
CA LEU A 709 -15.26 9.34 24.88
C LEU A 709 -15.05 8.39 26.08
N GLY A 710 -14.16 8.71 27.02
CA GLY A 710 -13.83 7.84 28.14
C GLY A 710 -13.01 6.59 27.75
N MET A 711 -12.29 6.62 26.63
CA MET A 711 -11.48 5.51 26.12
C MET A 711 -10.13 5.40 26.88
N THR A 712 -10.18 5.03 28.16
CA THR A 712 -9.02 5.09 29.08
C THR A 712 -8.00 3.97 28.90
N HIS A 713 -8.33 2.91 28.16
CA HIS A 713 -7.43 1.80 27.85
C HIS A 713 -6.88 1.87 26.43
N THR A 714 -7.10 3.00 25.75
CA THR A 714 -6.66 3.24 24.38
C THR A 714 -5.41 4.12 24.37
N ARG A 715 -4.42 3.73 23.58
CA ARG A 715 -3.19 4.51 23.33
C ARG A 715 -2.93 4.59 21.84
N VAL A 716 -2.60 5.78 21.35
CA VAL A 716 -2.33 6.03 19.93
C VAL A 716 -1.16 7.01 19.82
N GLY A 717 -0.07 6.62 19.15
CA GLY A 717 1.12 7.47 18.97
C GLY A 717 1.21 8.15 17.60
N GLY A 718 0.37 7.73 16.64
CA GLY A 718 0.40 8.11 15.24
C GLY A 718 -0.97 8.01 14.56
N THR A 719 -0.98 7.89 13.25
CA THR A 719 -2.19 8.00 12.42
C THR A 719 -2.51 6.75 11.61
N SER A 720 -1.55 5.84 11.47
CA SER A 720 -1.62 4.80 10.44
C SER A 720 -1.71 3.36 10.96
N GLY A 721 -1.13 3.04 12.12
CA GLY A 721 -0.96 1.64 12.48
C GLY A 721 -0.56 1.31 13.91
N ASP A 722 -0.52 2.24 14.85
CA ASP A 722 0.12 2.05 16.15
C ASP A 722 -0.84 2.09 17.35
N ALA A 723 -2.15 2.21 17.11
CA ALA A 723 -3.13 2.18 18.18
C ALA A 723 -3.15 0.83 18.91
N ALA A 724 -3.30 0.86 20.23
CA ALA A 724 -3.66 -0.29 21.05
C ALA A 724 -4.90 0.06 21.88
N SER A 725 -5.87 -0.86 21.97
CA SER A 725 -7.17 -0.60 22.59
C SER A 725 -7.81 -1.88 23.14
N THR A 726 -8.89 -1.70 23.89
CA THR A 726 -9.79 -2.76 24.36
C THR A 726 -11.10 -2.78 23.55
N PRO A 727 -11.87 -3.89 23.60
CA PRO A 727 -13.14 -3.99 22.86
C PRO A 727 -14.16 -2.93 23.25
N LEU A 728 -14.33 -2.63 24.54
CA LEU A 728 -15.31 -1.65 25.01
C LEU A 728 -14.96 -0.23 24.58
N ASP A 729 -13.67 0.16 24.67
CA ASP A 729 -13.24 1.49 24.22
C ASP A 729 -13.53 1.69 22.73
N MET A 730 -13.18 0.71 21.90
CA MET A 730 -13.50 0.75 20.47
C MET A 730 -15.00 0.72 20.21
N ALA A 731 -15.78 0.00 21.02
CA ALA A 731 -17.24 0.00 20.91
C ALA A 731 -17.82 1.40 21.15
N ARG A 732 -17.25 2.20 22.06
CA ARG A 732 -17.66 3.60 22.28
C ARG A 732 -17.41 4.46 21.04
N LEU A 733 -16.24 4.32 20.41
CA LEU A 733 -15.96 4.96 19.12
C LEU A 733 -16.97 4.53 18.05
N GLY A 734 -17.27 3.22 17.99
CA GLY A 734 -18.25 2.67 17.06
C GLY A 734 -19.64 3.24 17.29
N GLN A 735 -20.10 3.33 18.54
CA GLN A 735 -21.40 3.91 18.89
C GLN A 735 -21.45 5.41 18.58
N MET A 736 -20.36 6.16 18.82
CA MET A 736 -20.29 7.59 18.46
C MET A 736 -20.48 7.81 16.95
N LEU A 737 -19.84 6.98 16.13
CA LEU A 737 -20.00 7.02 14.68
C LEU A 737 -21.39 6.55 14.24
N LEU A 738 -21.92 5.49 14.87
CA LEU A 738 -23.26 4.97 14.61
C LEU A 738 -24.36 6.02 14.89
N ASN A 739 -24.16 6.84 15.92
CA ASN A 739 -24.99 8.00 16.25
C ASN A 739 -24.79 9.21 15.30
N GLY A 740 -24.03 9.06 14.22
CA GLY A 740 -23.76 10.14 13.27
C GLY A 740 -22.82 11.23 13.79
N GLY A 741 -21.92 10.90 14.71
CA GLY A 741 -20.90 11.82 15.22
C GLY A 741 -21.15 12.35 16.64
N ALA A 742 -22.07 11.76 17.41
CA ALA A 742 -22.40 12.19 18.76
C ALA A 742 -22.39 11.03 19.77
N TYR A 743 -22.05 11.29 21.02
CA TYR A 743 -22.07 10.30 22.09
C TYR A 743 -22.48 10.99 23.40
N GLY A 744 -23.58 10.53 23.98
CA GLY A 744 -24.14 11.19 25.16
C GLY A 744 -24.43 12.67 24.91
N PRO A 745 -24.01 13.56 25.81
CA PRO A 745 -24.25 14.99 25.66
C PRO A 745 -23.27 15.68 24.68
N MET A 746 -22.38 14.94 24.02
CA MET A 746 -21.27 15.52 23.24
C MET A 746 -21.37 15.20 21.74
N ARG A 747 -20.99 16.16 20.89
CA ARG A 747 -20.90 16.08 19.43
C ARG A 747 -19.47 16.30 18.98
N TYR A 748 -18.94 15.32 18.24
CA TYR A 748 -17.57 15.30 17.71
C TYR A 748 -17.53 15.81 16.28
N LEU A 749 -18.54 15.46 15.49
CA LEU A 749 -18.75 15.95 14.13
C LEU A 749 -20.24 15.93 13.78
N SER A 750 -20.64 16.72 12.79
CA SER A 750 -22.02 16.74 12.28
C SER A 750 -22.33 15.49 11.46
N GLU A 751 -23.62 15.15 11.33
CA GLU A 751 -24.05 14.05 10.46
C GLU A 751 -23.67 14.26 9.00
N GLU A 752 -23.62 15.51 8.52
CA GLU A 752 -23.19 15.83 7.16
C GLU A 752 -21.73 15.44 6.95
N THR A 753 -20.87 15.81 7.89
CA THR A 753 -19.46 15.43 7.87
C THR A 753 -19.28 13.92 8.04
N PHE A 754 -20.07 13.27 8.90
CA PHE A 754 -20.08 11.81 9.04
C PHE A 754 -20.37 11.12 7.69
N ARG A 755 -21.39 11.57 6.95
CA ARG A 755 -21.72 11.00 5.62
C ARG A 755 -20.57 11.13 4.62
N GLN A 756 -19.75 12.19 4.73
CA GLN A 756 -18.57 12.35 3.89
C GLN A 756 -17.42 11.39 4.26
N MET A 757 -17.42 10.86 5.49
CA MET A 757 -16.42 9.90 5.97
C MET A 757 -16.67 8.49 5.42
N LEU A 758 -17.94 8.12 5.20
CA LEU A 758 -18.35 6.76 4.81
C LEU A 758 -17.74 6.30 3.47
N PRO A 759 -17.57 4.97 3.27
CA PRO A 759 -17.10 4.42 2.01
C PRO A 759 -17.92 4.90 0.81
N GLN A 760 -17.23 5.35 -0.23
CA GLN A 760 -17.82 5.74 -1.51
C GLN A 760 -16.98 5.16 -2.65
N THR A 761 -17.59 4.93 -3.81
CA THR A 761 -16.85 4.62 -5.02
C THR A 761 -15.90 5.77 -5.34
N LEU A 762 -14.62 5.46 -5.56
CA LEU A 762 -13.54 6.44 -5.68
C LEU A 762 -13.52 7.21 -7.02
N THR A 763 -14.69 7.47 -7.61
CA THR A 763 -14.81 8.13 -8.91
C THR A 763 -14.28 9.56 -8.91
N LYS A 764 -14.33 10.24 -7.75
CA LYS A 764 -13.75 11.59 -7.58
C LYS A 764 -12.22 11.61 -7.67
N THR A 765 -11.54 10.53 -7.27
CA THR A 765 -10.08 10.48 -7.20
C THR A 765 -9.44 9.63 -8.29
N LEU A 766 -10.13 8.59 -8.77
CA LEU A 766 -9.63 7.65 -9.80
C LEU A 766 -10.34 7.79 -11.15
N GLY A 767 -11.34 8.68 -11.24
CA GLY A 767 -12.11 8.90 -12.46
C GLY A 767 -13.38 8.04 -12.57
N PRO A 768 -14.21 8.30 -13.60
CA PRO A 768 -15.59 7.82 -13.66
C PRO A 768 -15.75 6.29 -13.79
N THR A 769 -14.69 5.56 -14.15
CA THR A 769 -14.69 4.10 -14.31
C THR A 769 -14.26 3.36 -13.04
N ALA A 770 -13.91 4.07 -11.96
CA ALA A 770 -13.45 3.45 -10.73
C ALA A 770 -14.54 2.57 -10.10
N THR A 771 -14.17 1.36 -9.68
CA THR A 771 -15.04 0.41 -8.96
C THR A 771 -14.68 0.29 -7.48
N LYS A 772 -13.44 0.59 -7.11
CA LYS A 772 -12.96 0.53 -5.73
C LYS A 772 -13.76 1.49 -4.84
N GLN A 773 -14.27 0.96 -3.73
CA GLN A 773 -14.88 1.75 -2.67
C GLN A 773 -13.91 1.91 -1.51
N TYR A 774 -13.85 3.13 -0.97
CA TYR A 774 -13.13 3.44 0.26
C TYR A 774 -13.61 4.81 0.78
N GLY A 775 -13.56 5.04 2.09
CA GLY A 775 -13.96 6.29 2.72
C GLY A 775 -12.76 7.04 3.32
N ILE A 776 -13.01 7.90 4.29
CA ILE A 776 -11.95 8.62 5.02
C ILE A 776 -11.53 7.75 6.20
N GLY A 777 -10.58 6.83 5.93
CA GLY A 777 -10.13 5.83 6.91
C GLY A 777 -11.11 4.67 7.14
N THR A 778 -12.17 4.55 6.34
CA THR A 778 -13.18 3.49 6.45
C THR A 778 -13.21 2.61 5.21
N ASP A 779 -13.46 1.33 5.38
CA ASP A 779 -13.67 0.34 4.33
C ASP A 779 -15.05 -0.31 4.49
N THR A 780 -15.62 -0.79 3.39
CA THR A 780 -16.82 -1.65 3.35
C THR A 780 -16.58 -3.02 4.00
N MET A 781 -15.31 -3.46 4.04
CA MET A 781 -14.90 -4.78 4.53
C MET A 781 -15.57 -5.97 3.80
N GLY A 782 -16.24 -5.74 2.68
CA GLY A 782 -16.98 -6.75 1.93
C GLY A 782 -18.06 -7.48 2.74
N CYS A 783 -18.59 -6.84 3.79
CA CYS A 783 -19.45 -7.50 4.78
C CYS A 783 -20.93 -7.18 4.58
N ASP A 784 -21.50 -7.60 3.45
CA ASP A 784 -22.91 -7.37 3.13
C ASP A 784 -23.87 -8.14 4.06
N THR A 785 -23.37 -9.21 4.70
CA THR A 785 -24.15 -10.07 5.60
C THR A 785 -24.60 -9.39 6.89
N LEU A 786 -23.96 -8.27 7.26
CA LEU A 786 -24.30 -7.49 8.45
C LEU A 786 -25.22 -6.31 8.15
N GLY A 787 -25.74 -6.21 6.94
CA GLY A 787 -26.70 -5.18 6.52
C GLY A 787 -26.09 -4.07 5.67
N GLU A 788 -26.97 -3.36 4.96
CA GLU A 788 -26.60 -2.28 4.05
C GLU A 788 -25.84 -1.17 4.78
N GLY A 789 -24.79 -0.65 4.15
CA GLY A 789 -23.98 0.44 4.67
C GLY A 789 -23.03 0.04 5.79
N THR A 790 -22.81 -1.25 6.04
CA THR A 790 -21.80 -1.72 6.99
C THR A 790 -20.42 -1.20 6.59
N PHE A 791 -19.71 -0.62 7.55
CA PHE A 791 -18.38 -0.09 7.35
C PHE A 791 -17.50 -0.36 8.57
N GLY A 792 -16.20 -0.23 8.39
CA GLY A 792 -15.23 -0.44 9.46
C GLY A 792 -13.81 -0.35 8.95
N HIS A 793 -12.91 -1.13 9.53
CA HIS A 793 -11.57 -1.29 8.99
C HIS A 793 -10.95 -2.61 9.48
N GLY A 794 -10.18 -3.27 8.61
CA GLY A 794 -9.41 -4.46 8.96
C GLY A 794 -8.10 -4.12 9.66
N ALA A 795 -7.44 -5.12 10.23
CA ALA A 795 -6.19 -4.93 10.95
C ALA A 795 -5.20 -6.06 10.65
N ALA A 796 -3.91 -5.73 10.55
CA ALA A 796 -2.83 -6.73 10.46
C ALA A 796 -2.77 -7.64 11.70
N SER A 797 -3.29 -7.16 12.83
CA SER A 797 -3.47 -7.95 14.04
C SER A 797 -4.69 -8.89 13.98
N ALA A 798 -5.44 -8.91 12.88
CA ALA A 798 -6.73 -9.58 12.73
C ALA A 798 -7.85 -9.08 13.67
N ALA A 799 -7.65 -7.92 14.31
CA ALA A 799 -8.73 -7.24 15.02
C ALA A 799 -9.90 -6.90 14.07
N THR A 800 -11.12 -7.03 14.58
CA THR A 800 -12.36 -6.69 13.87
C THR A 800 -12.96 -5.43 14.46
N PHE A 801 -13.28 -4.46 13.62
CA PHE A 801 -14.04 -3.29 14.01
C PHE A 801 -15.03 -2.96 12.89
N LEU A 802 -16.31 -3.24 13.13
CA LEU A 802 -17.40 -3.08 12.17
C LEU A 802 -18.56 -2.35 12.82
N ILE A 803 -19.21 -1.50 12.04
CA ILE A 803 -20.38 -0.70 12.42
C ILE A 803 -21.42 -0.93 11.32
N SER A 804 -22.60 -1.38 11.70
CA SER A 804 -23.73 -1.58 10.78
C SER A 804 -24.86 -0.61 11.13
N PRO A 805 -25.00 0.50 10.37
CA PRO A 805 -26.07 1.47 10.58
C PRO A 805 -27.47 0.89 10.42
N SER A 806 -27.68 0.02 9.43
CA SER A 806 -28.99 -0.58 9.14
C SER A 806 -29.48 -1.50 10.26
N ASN A 807 -28.58 -2.05 11.07
CA ASN A 807 -28.90 -2.92 12.20
C ASN A 807 -28.65 -2.28 13.57
N ASP A 808 -28.21 -1.02 13.61
CA ASP A 808 -27.83 -0.28 14.82
C ASP A 808 -26.85 -1.09 15.69
N LEU A 809 -25.82 -1.64 15.04
CA LEU A 809 -24.90 -2.65 15.59
C LEU A 809 -23.44 -2.20 15.53
N VAL A 810 -22.70 -2.48 16.60
CA VAL A 810 -21.24 -2.35 16.68
C VAL A 810 -20.64 -3.71 17.05
N ILE A 811 -19.65 -4.14 16.27
CA ILE A 811 -18.91 -5.39 16.47
C ILE A 811 -17.43 -5.05 16.65
N VAL A 812 -16.88 -5.45 17.80
CA VAL A 812 -15.44 -5.33 18.07
C VAL A 812 -14.86 -6.67 18.52
N MET A 813 -13.76 -7.07 17.91
CA MET A 813 -12.87 -8.14 18.38
C MET A 813 -11.44 -7.64 18.43
N CYS A 814 -10.81 -7.68 19.59
CA CYS A 814 -9.41 -7.31 19.81
C CYS A 814 -8.55 -8.56 19.95
N ARG A 815 -7.44 -8.62 19.20
CA ARG A 815 -6.45 -9.70 19.17
C ARG A 815 -5.14 -9.19 18.55
N ASN A 816 -4.02 -9.91 18.69
CA ASN A 816 -2.71 -9.47 18.16
C ASN A 816 -2.27 -10.19 16.88
N SER A 817 -2.93 -11.29 16.51
CA SER A 817 -2.69 -12.03 15.27
C SER A 817 -3.95 -12.78 14.83
N ALA A 818 -3.97 -13.32 13.61
CA ALA A 818 -5.04 -14.22 13.18
C ALA A 818 -5.07 -15.51 14.01
N GLY A 819 -3.91 -16.05 14.36
CA GLY A 819 -3.80 -17.35 15.03
C GLY A 819 -4.38 -18.50 14.21
N ARG A 820 -4.37 -19.70 14.79
CA ARG A 820 -4.89 -20.92 14.17
C ARG A 820 -6.40 -20.84 13.93
N ASN A 821 -6.83 -21.38 12.78
CA ASN A 821 -8.24 -21.53 12.40
C ASN A 821 -9.04 -20.22 12.31
N PHE A 822 -8.37 -19.07 12.15
CA PHE A 822 -9.05 -17.78 11.98
C PHE A 822 -10.07 -17.79 10.84
N ASP A 823 -9.67 -18.24 9.65
CA ASP A 823 -10.50 -18.22 8.44
C ASP A 823 -11.71 -19.16 8.52
N LYS A 824 -11.67 -20.13 9.45
CA LYS A 824 -12.82 -20.98 9.77
C LYS A 824 -13.80 -20.24 10.67
N TYR A 825 -13.31 -19.74 11.82
CA TYR A 825 -14.18 -19.26 12.89
C TYR A 825 -14.63 -17.81 12.73
N HIS A 826 -13.82 -16.93 12.13
CA HIS A 826 -14.17 -15.52 11.98
C HIS A 826 -15.40 -15.30 11.08
N PRO A 827 -15.49 -15.92 9.88
CA PRO A 827 -16.71 -15.83 9.08
C PRO A 827 -17.94 -16.47 9.75
N GLU A 828 -17.75 -17.56 10.51
CA GLU A 828 -18.81 -18.19 11.29
C GLU A 828 -19.29 -17.31 12.45
N PHE A 829 -18.38 -16.59 13.10
CA PHE A 829 -18.69 -15.60 14.12
C PHE A 829 -19.57 -14.47 13.56
N LEU A 830 -19.17 -13.86 12.43
CA LEU A 830 -19.96 -12.81 11.80
C LEU A 830 -21.34 -13.31 11.34
N ARG A 831 -21.43 -14.52 10.77
CA ARG A 831 -22.71 -15.15 10.43
C ARG A 831 -23.57 -15.41 11.67
N THR A 832 -22.98 -15.88 12.76
CA THR A 832 -23.71 -16.12 14.01
C THR A 832 -24.26 -14.83 14.58
N VAL A 833 -23.49 -13.74 14.56
CA VAL A 833 -23.97 -12.40 14.94
C VAL A 833 -25.12 -11.96 14.02
N ALA A 834 -25.02 -12.19 12.71
CA ALA A 834 -26.10 -11.89 11.75
C ALA A 834 -27.39 -12.68 12.08
N GLU A 835 -27.27 -13.97 12.33
CA GLU A 835 -28.40 -14.87 12.61
C GLU A 835 -29.15 -14.52 13.89
N VAL A 836 -28.46 -14.13 14.96
CA VAL A 836 -29.12 -13.82 16.24
C VAL A 836 -29.87 -12.48 16.22
N MET A 837 -29.69 -11.64 15.19
CA MET A 837 -30.45 -10.40 15.01
C MET A 837 -31.79 -10.62 14.29
N ASN A 838 -31.87 -11.62 13.41
CA ASN A 838 -33.06 -11.91 12.61
C ASN A 838 -34.05 -12.75 13.43
N LYS A 839 -35.08 -12.08 13.98
CA LYS A 839 -36.17 -12.73 14.73
C LYS A 839 -37.14 -13.49 13.83
#